data_AF-C0KRT5-F1
#
_entry.id   AF-C0KRT5-F1
#
_cell.length_a   1.000
_cell.length_b   1.000
_cell.length_c   1.000
_cell.angle_alpha   90.00
_cell.angle_beta   90.00
_cell.angle_gamma   90.00
#
_symmetry.space_group_name_H-M   'P 1'
#
loop_
_entity.id
_entity.type
_entity.pdbx_description
1 polymer ?
#
loop_
_entity_poly.entity_id
_entity_poly.type
_entity_poly.pdbx_seq_one_letter_code
_entity_poly.pdbx_strand_id
1 'polypeptide(L)'
;MVDAITEFVVGKIGNYLIEEASMLIGVKDDLEELKTELRCIHGYLKDVEAREREDEASKEWSKLVLDFAYDVEDVLDTYHLKLDERSQRRGLRRLTNKIGRKMDAYNIVDDIKILKRRILDITRKRETYGIGGLKEPQGGGNTSSLRVRQLRRARSVDQEEVVVGLEDDAKILLEKLLDYEEKNRFIISIFGMGGLGKTALARKLYNSGDVKRRFEYRAWTYVSQEYKAGDILMRIIKSLGMTSGEELEKIRMFAEEELEVYLHGLLEGKKYLVVVDDIWEREAWESLKRALPCNHEGSRVIITTRIKAVAEGLDGRFYAHKLRFLTFEESWELFEQRAFRNIQRKDEDLLKTGKEMVQKCRGLPLCIVVLAGLLSRKTPSEWNDVCNSLWRHLKDDSIHISTVFDLSFKDLRHESKLCFLYLSIFPEDYEIDREKLIHLLVAEGFIQGNEEETMEDVARSYIEELIDRSLLEAVRRKRRKVMSCRIHDLLRDVAIKKSKELNFVNVYNDHLAQHSSTTCRREVVHHLIRRYSSEKYKNKRTRSFLYFGKSGFLVGRDSETMKIGRDSETMKLLRVLHLGGLRFHFASNGNLIHLRYLGIHGYYFSYYLAFISKLRFLQTLDASSDASGHIISETVDLRKLTSLRHVIGKFFGELLIGDAANLQTLRSISSDSWNKLKHELLINLRDLEIYEYSTSEERRVPVSWASLTKLRNLRVLKLRAKCGVYLWLESEEAVRSMDVISPSLESVTLVGITFEEDPMPFFQKMPRLEGLILENCHYSGGKMSVSEQGFGRLRKLCFFMESLDELQIEEEAMPHLIELLIISKELEKLKLIIPNRLRACMR
;
A
#
# COMPACT_ATOMS: atom_id res chain seq x y z
N MET A 1 -6.74 -1.05 23.26
CA MET A 1 -6.80 -0.31 22.00
C MET A 1 -7.99 0.63 21.92
N VAL A 2 -8.92 0.61 22.88
CA VAL A 2 -9.97 1.62 22.93
C VAL A 2 -9.34 2.99 23.20
N ASP A 3 -8.18 3.02 23.87
CA ASP A 3 -7.30 4.20 24.00
C ASP A 3 -7.05 4.90 22.65
N ALA A 4 -6.63 4.15 21.63
CA ALA A 4 -6.20 4.73 20.36
C ALA A 4 -7.37 5.36 19.58
N ILE A 5 -8.55 4.72 19.65
CA ILE A 5 -9.77 5.22 19.03
C ILE A 5 -10.29 6.44 19.80
N THR A 6 -10.22 6.42 21.12
CA THR A 6 -10.66 7.53 21.97
C THR A 6 -9.77 8.76 21.75
N GLU A 7 -8.44 8.59 21.72
CA GLU A 7 -7.50 9.67 21.39
C GLU A 7 -7.76 10.25 19.99
N PHE A 8 -8.02 9.39 19.00
CA PHE A 8 -8.37 9.85 17.65
C PHE A 8 -9.63 10.73 17.67
N VAL A 9 -10.66 10.34 18.41
CA VAL A 9 -11.89 11.13 18.56
C VAL A 9 -11.64 12.43 19.34
N VAL A 10 -10.84 12.40 20.41
CA VAL A 10 -10.43 13.60 21.17
C VAL A 10 -9.69 14.59 20.29
N GLY A 11 -8.72 14.12 19.50
CA GLY A 11 -7.99 14.93 18.53
C GLY A 11 -8.93 15.54 17.48
N LYS A 12 -9.90 14.76 17.00
CA LYS A 12 -10.93 15.23 16.08
C LYS A 12 -11.78 16.36 16.69
N ILE A 13 -12.29 16.19 17.91
CA ILE A 13 -13.03 17.26 18.61
C ILE A 13 -12.16 18.52 18.73
N GLY A 14 -10.87 18.35 19.06
CA GLY A 14 -9.89 19.43 19.12
C GLY A 14 -9.80 20.23 17.82
N ASN A 15 -9.65 19.54 16.68
CA ASN A 15 -9.60 20.20 15.37
C ASN A 15 -10.90 20.95 15.06
N TYR A 16 -12.06 20.36 15.36
CA TYR A 16 -13.34 21.04 15.19
C TYR A 16 -13.47 22.32 16.01
N LEU A 17 -12.99 22.31 17.27
CA LEU A 17 -13.01 23.49 18.15
C LEU A 17 -12.08 24.61 17.65
N ILE A 18 -11.01 24.26 16.94
CA ILE A 18 -10.04 25.20 16.36
C ILE A 18 -10.58 25.78 15.04
N GLU A 19 -11.08 24.92 14.14
CA GLU A 19 -11.49 25.31 12.78
C GLU A 19 -12.77 26.17 12.76
N GLU A 20 -13.67 26.04 13.74
CA GLU A 20 -14.99 26.66 13.72
C GLU A 20 -15.19 27.72 14.82
N ALA A 21 -14.61 28.92 14.61
CA ALA A 21 -14.76 30.09 15.48
C ALA A 21 -16.21 30.63 15.61
N SER A 22 -17.19 30.06 14.89
CA SER A 22 -18.57 30.57 14.77
C SER A 22 -19.64 29.73 15.48
N MET A 23 -19.23 28.80 16.35
CA MET A 23 -20.17 27.96 17.11
C MET A 23 -21.14 28.80 17.96
N LEU A 24 -22.38 28.33 18.09
CA LEU A 24 -23.27 28.81 19.16
C LEU A 24 -22.54 28.59 20.49
N ILE A 25 -22.45 29.63 21.33
CA ILE A 25 -21.66 29.64 22.57
C ILE A 25 -21.86 28.34 23.39
N GLY A 26 -23.11 27.90 23.57
CA GLY A 26 -23.41 26.68 24.33
C GLY A 26 -22.95 25.35 23.69
N VAL A 27 -22.81 25.26 22.37
CA VAL A 27 -22.28 24.05 21.70
C VAL A 27 -20.78 23.89 21.91
N LYS A 28 -20.07 25.02 21.91
CA LYS A 28 -18.63 25.04 22.16
C LYS A 28 -18.31 24.55 23.57
N ASP A 29 -19.05 25.07 24.56
CA ASP A 29 -18.87 24.69 25.96
C ASP A 29 -19.18 23.20 26.17
N ASP A 30 -20.29 22.70 25.61
CA ASP A 30 -20.64 21.28 25.68
C ASP A 30 -19.60 20.37 24.99
N LEU A 31 -18.99 20.80 23.87
CA LEU A 31 -17.94 20.04 23.18
C LEU A 31 -16.60 20.05 23.94
N GLU A 32 -16.23 21.17 24.58
CA GLU A 32 -15.01 21.23 25.39
C GLU A 32 -15.13 20.36 26.65
N GLU A 33 -16.32 20.34 27.27
CA GLU A 33 -16.63 19.43 28.38
C GLU A 33 -16.55 17.96 27.92
N LEU A 34 -17.17 17.63 26.78
CA LEU A 34 -17.11 16.29 26.20
C LEU A 34 -15.67 15.83 25.92
N LYS A 35 -14.86 16.73 25.36
CA LYS A 35 -13.44 16.49 25.08
C LYS A 35 -12.64 16.26 26.36
N THR A 36 -12.94 17.02 27.41
CA THR A 36 -12.29 16.89 28.71
C THR A 36 -12.62 15.54 29.35
N GLU A 37 -13.90 15.16 29.37
CA GLU A 37 -14.36 13.87 29.90
C GLU A 37 -13.76 12.68 29.13
N LEU A 38 -13.79 12.73 27.79
CA LEU A 38 -13.16 11.69 26.97
C LEU A 38 -11.65 11.58 27.20
N ARG A 39 -10.96 12.70 27.45
CA ARG A 39 -9.53 12.70 27.78
C ARG A 39 -9.26 12.05 29.13
N CYS A 40 -10.13 12.26 30.13
CA CYS A 40 -10.04 11.58 31.42
C CYS A 40 -10.26 10.06 31.27
N ILE A 41 -11.31 9.67 30.53
CA ILE A 41 -11.61 8.26 30.20
C ILE A 41 -10.44 7.60 29.48
N HIS A 42 -9.84 8.31 28.51
CA HIS A 42 -8.67 7.84 27.78
C HIS A 42 -7.46 7.58 28.69
N GLY A 43 -7.19 8.47 29.64
CA GLY A 43 -6.14 8.25 30.64
C GLY A 43 -6.36 6.95 31.41
N TYR A 44 -7.59 6.68 31.83
CA TYR A 44 -7.94 5.43 32.49
C TYR A 44 -7.83 4.21 31.56
N LEU A 45 -8.26 4.30 30.30
CA LEU A 45 -8.13 3.19 29.35
C LEU A 45 -6.67 2.80 29.11
N LYS A 46 -5.75 3.77 29.07
CA LYS A 46 -4.31 3.48 29.02
C LYS A 46 -3.85 2.65 30.22
N ASP A 47 -4.31 3.00 31.42
CA ASP A 47 -3.98 2.25 32.63
C ASP A 47 -4.59 0.85 32.62
N VAL A 48 -5.83 0.70 32.14
CA VAL A 48 -6.48 -0.61 32.00
C VAL A 48 -5.74 -1.50 31.00
N GLU A 49 -5.31 -0.96 29.87
CA GLU A 49 -4.56 -1.70 28.85
C GLU A 49 -3.13 -2.06 29.29
N ALA A 50 -2.57 -1.28 30.21
CA ALA A 50 -1.30 -1.58 30.86
C ALA A 50 -1.43 -2.72 31.88
N ARG A 51 -2.63 -3.03 32.39
CA ARG A 51 -2.85 -4.15 33.32
C ARG A 51 -2.70 -5.49 32.60
N GLU A 52 -2.15 -6.46 33.32
CA GLU A 52 -1.88 -7.82 32.81
C GLU A 52 -3.15 -8.68 32.71
N ARG A 53 -4.20 -8.37 33.47
CA ARG A 53 -5.53 -8.99 33.36
C ARG A 53 -6.61 -7.93 33.41
N GLU A 54 -7.35 -7.82 32.32
CA GLU A 54 -8.56 -7.02 32.25
C GLU A 54 -9.72 -7.87 32.80
N ASP A 55 -10.34 -7.41 33.89
CA ASP A 55 -11.56 -8.05 34.38
C ASP A 55 -12.70 -7.89 33.38
N GLU A 56 -13.67 -8.81 33.41
CA GLU A 56 -14.79 -8.78 32.44
C GLU A 56 -15.62 -7.50 32.53
N ALA A 57 -15.70 -6.86 33.70
CA ALA A 57 -16.39 -5.59 33.88
C ALA A 57 -15.67 -4.44 33.14
N SER A 58 -14.34 -4.41 33.20
CA SER A 58 -13.49 -3.44 32.49
C SER A 58 -13.57 -3.66 31.00
N LYS A 59 -13.58 -4.91 30.52
CA LYS A 59 -13.79 -5.21 29.09
C LYS A 59 -15.13 -4.70 28.60
N GLU A 60 -16.21 -4.94 29.35
CA GLU A 60 -17.55 -4.49 28.96
C GLU A 60 -17.67 -2.97 29.00
N TRP A 61 -17.06 -2.32 29.99
CA TRP A 61 -17.00 -0.86 30.05
C TRP A 61 -16.18 -0.26 28.91
N SER A 62 -15.04 -0.87 28.56
CA SER A 62 -14.24 -0.49 27.38
C SER A 62 -15.05 -0.55 26.09
N LYS A 63 -15.96 -1.53 25.92
CA LYS A 63 -16.89 -1.58 24.77
C LYS A 63 -17.89 -0.43 24.78
N LEU A 64 -18.46 -0.07 25.94
CA LEU A 64 -19.37 1.07 26.06
C LEU A 64 -18.69 2.39 25.67
N VAL A 65 -17.44 2.57 26.10
CA VAL A 65 -16.62 3.74 25.73
C VAL A 65 -16.30 3.74 24.24
N LEU A 66 -15.96 2.57 23.68
CA LEU A 66 -15.70 2.42 22.25
C LEU A 66 -16.92 2.84 21.42
N ASP A 67 -18.10 2.31 21.75
CA ASP A 67 -19.35 2.66 21.08
C ASP A 67 -19.65 4.16 21.21
N PHE A 68 -19.40 4.72 22.40
CA PHE A 68 -19.56 6.14 22.64
C PHE A 68 -18.62 7.01 21.78
N ALA A 69 -17.32 6.69 21.74
CA ALA A 69 -16.34 7.40 20.92
C ALA A 69 -16.75 7.39 19.44
N TYR A 70 -17.26 6.26 18.98
CA TYR A 70 -17.85 6.10 17.67
C TYR A 70 -19.07 7.00 17.45
N ASP A 71 -19.99 7.11 18.39
CA ASP A 71 -21.15 8.00 18.27
C ASP A 71 -20.75 9.48 18.20
N VAL A 72 -19.72 9.88 18.96
CA VAL A 72 -19.15 11.22 18.85
C VAL A 72 -18.61 11.47 17.45
N GLU A 73 -17.88 10.51 16.87
CA GLU A 73 -17.36 10.62 15.52
C GLU A 73 -18.49 10.84 14.47
N ASP A 74 -19.62 10.13 14.63
CA ASP A 74 -20.80 10.23 13.76
C ASP A 74 -21.47 11.59 13.83
N VAL A 75 -21.64 12.14 15.03
CA VAL A 75 -22.24 13.46 15.24
C VAL A 75 -21.34 14.55 14.66
N LEU A 76 -20.03 14.49 14.90
CA LEU A 76 -19.07 15.47 14.38
C LEU A 76 -19.06 15.50 12.85
N ASP A 77 -19.08 14.33 12.20
CA ASP A 77 -19.13 14.27 10.75
C ASP A 77 -20.44 14.82 10.20
N THR A 78 -21.56 14.42 10.79
CA THR A 78 -22.89 14.94 10.40
C THR A 78 -22.97 16.46 10.55
N TYR A 79 -22.30 17.02 11.56
CA TYR A 79 -22.19 18.45 11.78
C TYR A 79 -21.45 19.16 10.64
N HIS A 80 -20.27 18.66 10.28
CA HIS A 80 -19.43 19.22 9.21
C HIS A 80 -20.20 19.36 7.88
N LEU A 81 -21.02 18.36 7.53
CA LEU A 81 -21.88 18.41 6.35
C LEU A 81 -22.87 19.58 6.36
N LYS A 82 -23.55 19.75 7.51
CA LYS A 82 -24.58 20.78 7.67
C LYS A 82 -23.97 22.18 7.62
N LEU A 83 -22.72 22.35 8.05
CA LEU A 83 -22.00 23.62 7.93
C LEU A 83 -21.64 23.96 6.49
N ASP A 84 -21.12 23.00 5.72
CA ASP A 84 -20.77 23.26 4.33
C ASP A 84 -21.99 23.48 3.43
N GLU A 85 -23.11 22.83 3.72
CA GLU A 85 -24.38 23.21 3.07
C GLU A 85 -24.79 24.66 3.37
N ARG A 86 -24.42 25.23 4.53
CA ARG A 86 -24.73 26.62 4.90
C ARG A 86 -23.83 27.63 4.19
N SER A 87 -22.52 27.35 4.08
CA SER A 87 -21.57 28.22 3.37
C SER A 87 -21.97 28.38 1.90
N GLN A 88 -22.42 27.29 1.27
CA GLN A 88 -22.94 27.23 -0.10
C GLN A 88 -24.21 28.07 -0.33
N ARG A 89 -25.16 28.05 0.61
CA ARG A 89 -26.42 28.82 0.49
C ARG A 89 -26.23 30.33 0.73
N ARG A 90 -25.02 30.82 1.05
CA ARG A 90 -24.72 32.26 1.12
C ARG A 90 -24.64 32.92 -0.27
N GLY A 91 -24.34 32.14 -1.33
CA GLY A 91 -24.13 32.66 -2.69
C GLY A 91 -25.38 32.76 -3.58
N LEU A 92 -26.44 31.97 -3.38
CA LEU A 92 -27.54 31.89 -4.38
C LEU A 92 -28.99 31.84 -3.91
N ARG A 93 -29.34 31.99 -2.61
CA ARG A 93 -30.75 32.18 -2.18
C ARG A 93 -30.82 32.75 -0.76
N ARG A 94 -30.95 34.07 -0.63
CA ARG A 94 -30.96 34.77 0.68
C ARG A 94 -32.28 34.69 1.46
N LEU A 95 -33.41 34.25 0.89
CA LEU A 95 -34.71 34.47 1.54
C LEU A 95 -35.62 33.25 1.82
N THR A 96 -35.43 32.06 1.25
CA THR A 96 -36.46 31.01 1.34
C THR A 96 -36.19 29.86 2.32
N ASN A 97 -35.07 29.83 3.05
CA ASN A 97 -34.77 28.68 3.93
C ASN A 97 -34.20 29.05 5.32
N LYS A 98 -34.78 30.06 6.00
CA LYS A 98 -34.45 30.38 7.40
C LYS A 98 -34.90 29.28 8.38
N ILE A 99 -35.98 28.57 8.08
CA ILE A 99 -36.59 27.56 8.98
C ILE A 99 -35.74 26.27 9.02
N GLY A 100 -35.33 25.75 7.85
CA GLY A 100 -34.44 24.58 7.78
C GLY A 100 -33.08 24.82 8.46
N ARG A 101 -32.51 26.04 8.32
CA ARG A 101 -31.25 26.42 8.98
C ARG A 101 -31.34 26.40 10.52
N LYS A 102 -32.49 26.76 11.09
CA LYS A 102 -32.74 26.67 12.53
C LYS A 102 -32.89 25.21 12.96
N MET A 103 -33.74 24.43 12.27
CA MET A 103 -33.96 23.00 12.55
C MET A 103 -32.67 22.17 12.57
N ASP A 104 -31.79 22.36 11.57
CA ASP A 104 -30.52 21.65 11.51
C ASP A 104 -29.60 21.95 12.70
N ALA A 105 -29.54 23.22 13.12
CA ALA A 105 -28.75 23.64 14.28
C ALA A 105 -29.32 23.09 15.59
N TYR A 106 -30.65 23.06 15.75
CA TYR A 106 -31.30 22.46 16.90
C TYR A 106 -31.05 20.95 16.99
N ASN A 107 -31.07 20.23 15.87
CA ASN A 107 -30.79 18.79 15.84
C ASN A 107 -29.35 18.49 16.31
N ILE A 108 -28.37 19.28 15.87
CA ILE A 108 -26.96 19.11 16.31
C ILE A 108 -26.81 19.40 17.81
N VAL A 109 -27.44 20.47 18.30
CA VAL A 109 -27.40 20.82 19.73
C VAL A 109 -28.01 19.69 20.57
N ASP A 110 -29.11 19.10 20.10
CA ASP A 110 -29.74 17.97 20.78
C ASP A 110 -28.87 16.70 20.74
N ASP A 111 -28.26 16.38 19.59
CA ASP A 111 -27.31 15.28 19.45
C ASP A 111 -26.13 15.41 20.44
N ILE A 112 -25.55 16.60 20.56
CA ILE A 112 -24.45 16.87 21.51
C ILE A 112 -24.92 16.75 22.97
N LYS A 113 -26.13 17.23 23.29
CA LYS A 113 -26.73 17.04 24.63
C LYS A 113 -27.02 15.57 24.94
N ILE A 114 -27.40 14.77 23.95
CA ILE A 114 -27.56 13.32 24.09
C ILE A 114 -26.21 12.67 24.40
N LEU A 115 -25.15 13.03 23.66
CA LEU A 115 -23.79 12.55 23.92
C LEU A 115 -23.33 12.92 25.34
N LYS A 116 -23.58 14.15 25.79
CA LYS A 116 -23.26 14.60 27.14
C LYS A 116 -23.96 13.77 28.23
N ARG A 117 -25.27 13.54 28.10
CA ARG A 117 -26.00 12.68 29.04
C ARG A 117 -25.45 11.26 29.07
N ARG A 118 -25.02 10.76 27.90
CA ARG A 118 -24.54 9.39 27.76
C ARG A 118 -23.13 9.18 28.31
N ILE A 119 -22.21 10.13 28.14
CA ILE A 119 -20.89 10.06 28.79
C ILE A 119 -21.00 10.10 30.31
N LEU A 120 -21.90 10.94 30.85
CA LEU A 120 -22.19 10.97 32.29
C LEU A 120 -22.75 9.64 32.80
N ASP A 121 -23.65 9.00 32.04
CA ASP A 121 -24.15 7.66 32.37
C ASP A 121 -23.04 6.59 32.36
N ILE A 122 -22.12 6.65 31.41
CA ILE A 122 -20.95 5.75 31.33
C ILE A 122 -20.03 5.94 32.55
N THR A 123 -19.75 7.18 32.93
CA THR A 123 -18.95 7.51 34.12
C THR A 123 -19.65 7.04 35.39
N ARG A 124 -20.96 7.28 35.54
CA ARG A 124 -21.76 6.81 36.67
C ARG A 124 -21.78 5.28 36.78
N LYS A 125 -21.93 4.56 35.66
CA LYS A 125 -21.88 3.09 35.64
C LYS A 125 -20.54 2.57 36.15
N ARG A 126 -19.44 3.21 35.77
CA ARG A 126 -18.10 2.87 36.29
C ARG A 126 -18.05 2.94 37.82
N GLU A 127 -18.54 4.03 38.39
CA GLU A 127 -18.57 4.25 39.84
C GLU A 127 -19.48 3.24 40.54
N THR A 128 -20.67 3.00 39.99
CA THR A 128 -21.70 2.11 40.57
C THR A 128 -21.20 0.66 40.66
N TYR A 129 -20.46 0.19 39.65
CA TYR A 129 -19.95 -1.18 39.58
C TYR A 129 -18.50 -1.31 40.11
N GLY A 130 -17.93 -0.25 40.69
CA GLY A 130 -16.58 -0.27 41.25
C GLY A 130 -15.48 -0.58 40.24
N ILE A 131 -15.70 -0.26 38.96
CA ILE A 131 -14.79 -0.59 37.86
C ILE A 131 -13.53 0.27 37.98
N GLY A 132 -12.44 -0.35 38.44
CA GLY A 132 -11.17 0.34 38.73
C GLY A 132 -10.93 0.73 40.18
N GLY A 133 -11.64 0.15 41.16
CA GLY A 133 -11.31 0.27 42.59
C GLY A 133 -9.85 -0.08 42.90
N LEU A 134 -9.20 0.77 43.69
CA LEU A 134 -7.75 0.89 43.94
C LEU A 134 -7.00 -0.44 44.19
N LYS A 135 -6.00 -0.71 43.36
CA LYS A 135 -4.71 -1.26 43.80
C LYS A 135 -3.62 -0.35 43.23
N GLU A 136 -2.76 0.15 44.10
CA GLU A 136 -1.67 1.08 43.77
C GLU A 136 -0.78 0.54 42.64
N PRO A 137 -0.38 1.38 41.67
CA PRO A 137 0.68 1.03 40.74
C PRO A 137 2.03 1.08 41.47
N GLN A 138 2.79 -0.02 41.44
CA GLN A 138 4.23 0.06 41.63
C GLN A 138 4.82 0.84 40.46
N GLY A 139 5.55 1.91 40.78
CA GLY A 139 5.99 2.95 39.86
C GLY A 139 6.73 2.44 38.61
N GLY A 140 6.48 3.13 37.51
CA GLY A 140 7.19 3.01 36.24
C GLY A 140 7.12 4.35 35.52
N GLY A 141 8.28 4.86 35.11
CA GLY A 141 8.54 6.28 34.88
C GLY A 141 7.81 6.93 33.71
N ASN A 142 7.63 8.24 33.85
CA ASN A 142 7.22 9.16 32.80
C ASN A 142 8.10 8.99 31.55
N THR A 143 7.53 8.47 30.46
CA THR A 143 8.17 8.57 29.14
C THR A 143 7.77 9.90 28.51
N SER A 144 8.80 10.71 28.27
CA SER A 144 8.74 12.02 27.64
C SER A 144 8.07 11.98 26.26
N SER A 145 6.75 12.19 26.22
CA SER A 145 6.10 12.70 25.03
C SER A 145 6.64 14.11 24.77
N LEU A 146 7.50 14.26 23.74
CA LEU A 146 7.81 15.49 22.97
C LEU A 146 9.18 15.48 22.26
N ARG A 147 9.98 14.41 22.30
CA ARG A 147 11.27 14.36 21.54
C ARG A 147 11.46 13.10 20.71
N VAL A 148 10.65 12.89 19.66
CA VAL A 148 11.00 11.98 18.54
C VAL A 148 10.74 12.63 17.17
N ARG A 149 10.98 13.94 17.05
CA ARG A 149 11.05 14.61 15.73
C ARG A 149 12.48 14.79 15.20
N GLN A 150 13.52 14.37 15.95
CA GLN A 150 14.93 14.67 15.65
C GLN A 150 15.88 13.46 15.51
N LEU A 151 15.42 12.31 15.03
CA LEU A 151 16.32 11.26 14.54
C LEU A 151 16.12 11.01 13.04
N ARG A 152 16.21 12.07 12.24
CA ARG A 152 16.55 11.95 10.80
C ARG A 152 18.07 11.81 10.68
N ARG A 153 18.60 10.63 10.99
CA ARG A 153 19.96 10.25 10.56
C ARG A 153 19.84 9.51 9.24
N ALA A 154 20.68 9.90 8.27
CA ALA A 154 20.74 9.30 6.95
C ALA A 154 20.93 7.79 7.08
N ARG A 155 20.00 7.02 6.50
CA ARG A 155 20.06 5.56 6.43
C ARG A 155 21.34 5.14 5.70
N SER A 156 22.14 4.25 6.29
CA SER A 156 23.16 3.52 5.53
C SER A 156 22.47 2.59 4.55
N VAL A 157 23.00 2.61 3.34
CA VAL A 157 22.40 2.09 2.13
C VAL A 157 23.18 0.86 1.77
N ASP A 158 22.55 -0.28 1.94
CA ASP A 158 22.68 -1.50 1.14
C ASP A 158 21.86 -2.56 1.88
N GLN A 159 20.70 -2.93 1.33
CA GLN A 159 19.96 -4.08 1.82
C GLN A 159 19.44 -4.88 0.64
N GLU A 160 20.22 -5.90 0.29
CA GLU A 160 19.66 -7.20 -0.04
C GLU A 160 18.86 -7.72 1.17
N GLU A 161 17.85 -8.57 0.93
CA GLU A 161 17.19 -9.29 2.02
C GLU A 161 18.26 -10.04 2.82
N VAL A 162 18.53 -9.58 4.04
CA VAL A 162 19.43 -10.27 4.97
C VAL A 162 18.83 -11.63 5.26
N VAL A 163 19.43 -12.66 4.68
CA VAL A 163 19.12 -14.06 4.93
C VAL A 163 20.29 -14.64 5.72
N VAL A 164 20.03 -15.06 6.96
CA VAL A 164 21.02 -15.66 7.86
C VAL A 164 20.55 -17.07 8.22
N GLY A 165 21.48 -18.03 8.25
CA GLY A 165 21.26 -19.39 8.75
C GLY A 165 20.43 -20.28 7.83
N LEU A 166 20.37 -19.93 6.54
CA LEU A 166 19.69 -20.70 5.50
C LEU A 166 20.66 -21.18 4.41
N GLU A 167 21.96 -21.03 4.61
CA GLU A 167 23.03 -21.35 3.65
C GLU A 167 23.10 -22.86 3.41
N ASP A 168 23.12 -23.65 4.47
CA ASP A 168 23.21 -25.11 4.39
C ASP A 168 21.94 -25.71 3.79
N ASP A 169 20.77 -25.25 4.25
CA ASP A 169 19.48 -25.65 3.69
C ASP A 169 19.38 -25.27 2.20
N ALA A 170 19.83 -24.08 1.83
CA ALA A 170 19.86 -23.66 0.43
C ALA A 170 20.79 -24.53 -0.40
N LYS A 171 21.96 -24.92 0.13
CA LYS A 171 22.91 -25.79 -0.58
C LYS A 171 22.29 -27.17 -0.85
N ILE A 172 21.70 -27.81 0.16
CA ILE A 172 21.02 -29.11 0.02
C ILE A 172 19.92 -29.02 -1.05
N LEU A 173 19.10 -27.97 -1.00
CA LEU A 173 17.99 -27.80 -1.94
C LEU A 173 18.46 -27.43 -3.35
N LEU A 174 19.56 -26.68 -3.49
CA LEU A 174 20.19 -26.39 -4.79
C LEU A 174 20.71 -27.68 -5.43
N GLU A 175 21.32 -28.58 -4.67
CA GLU A 175 21.77 -29.88 -5.21
C GLU A 175 20.58 -30.67 -5.80
N LYS A 176 19.41 -30.65 -5.15
CA LYS A 176 18.19 -31.30 -5.66
C LYS A 176 17.56 -30.57 -6.86
N LEU A 177 17.58 -29.23 -6.85
CA LEU A 177 17.10 -28.43 -7.98
C LEU A 177 17.99 -28.59 -9.22
N LEU A 178 19.29 -28.75 -9.01
CA LEU A 178 20.32 -28.83 -10.04
C LEU A 178 20.74 -30.27 -10.37
N ASP A 179 20.04 -31.27 -9.86
CA ASP A 179 20.23 -32.68 -10.24
C ASP A 179 19.91 -32.87 -11.74
N TYR A 180 20.90 -33.20 -12.56
CA TYR A 180 20.74 -33.40 -14.01
C TYR A 180 20.34 -34.84 -14.38
N GLU A 181 20.43 -35.78 -13.45
CA GLU A 181 20.06 -37.18 -13.68
C GLU A 181 18.54 -37.37 -13.61
N GLU A 182 17.87 -36.58 -12.76
CA GLU A 182 16.43 -36.61 -12.62
C GLU A 182 15.72 -35.89 -13.78
N LYS A 183 15.32 -36.68 -14.77
CA LYS A 183 14.62 -36.27 -15.99
C LYS A 183 13.13 -36.03 -15.80
N ASN A 184 12.48 -36.65 -14.82
CA ASN A 184 11.07 -36.40 -14.57
C ASN A 184 10.87 -35.12 -13.75
N ARG A 185 9.63 -34.64 -13.72
CA ARG A 185 9.25 -33.61 -12.76
C ARG A 185 9.50 -34.09 -11.33
N PHE A 186 10.28 -33.30 -10.58
CA PHE A 186 10.60 -33.59 -9.17
C PHE A 186 10.06 -32.49 -8.26
N ILE A 187 9.43 -32.89 -7.14
CA ILE A 187 8.78 -31.98 -6.20
C ILE A 187 9.68 -31.80 -4.96
N ILE A 188 9.88 -30.57 -4.53
CA ILE A 188 10.64 -30.21 -3.33
C ILE A 188 9.70 -29.49 -2.37
N SER A 189 9.33 -30.15 -1.28
CA SER A 189 8.41 -29.62 -0.28
C SER A 189 9.17 -29.10 0.93
N ILE A 190 9.21 -27.79 1.13
CA ILE A 190 9.83 -27.14 2.30
C ILE A 190 8.75 -26.94 3.36
N PHE A 191 8.90 -27.57 4.52
CA PHE A 191 7.88 -27.51 5.58
C PHE A 191 8.40 -27.19 6.97
N GLY A 192 7.52 -26.61 7.79
CA GLY A 192 7.83 -26.17 9.15
C GLY A 192 6.86 -25.10 9.65
N MET A 193 6.95 -24.79 10.94
CA MET A 193 6.13 -23.77 11.60
C MET A 193 6.12 -22.41 10.86
N GLY A 194 5.03 -21.64 11.01
CA GLY A 194 4.93 -20.27 10.51
C GLY A 194 6.05 -19.37 11.09
N GLY A 195 6.60 -18.46 10.26
CA GLY A 195 7.68 -17.56 10.68
C GLY A 195 9.10 -18.14 10.66
N LEU A 196 9.29 -19.40 10.23
CA LEU A 196 10.61 -20.05 10.09
C LEU A 196 11.43 -19.59 8.86
N GLY A 197 10.85 -18.83 7.94
CA GLY A 197 11.56 -18.38 6.73
C GLY A 197 11.48 -19.31 5.52
N LYS A 198 10.47 -20.20 5.45
CA LYS A 198 10.24 -21.10 4.28
C LYS A 198 10.18 -20.34 2.95
N THR A 199 9.35 -19.31 2.89
CA THR A 199 9.20 -18.42 1.73
C THR A 199 10.50 -17.71 1.40
N ALA A 200 11.28 -17.29 2.41
CA ALA A 200 12.58 -16.66 2.21
C ALA A 200 13.60 -17.64 1.60
N LEU A 201 13.62 -18.90 2.06
CA LEU A 201 14.45 -19.96 1.49
C LEU A 201 14.06 -20.23 0.03
N ALA A 202 12.77 -20.42 -0.26
CA ALA A 202 12.27 -20.60 -1.62
C ALA A 202 12.65 -19.41 -2.53
N ARG A 203 12.59 -18.17 -2.01
CA ARG A 203 12.93 -16.94 -2.74
C ARG A 203 14.42 -16.86 -3.04
N LYS A 204 15.28 -17.26 -2.09
CA LYS A 204 16.73 -17.38 -2.27
C LYS A 204 17.06 -18.39 -3.38
N LEU A 205 16.43 -19.56 -3.36
CA LEU A 205 16.60 -20.60 -4.40
C LEU A 205 16.15 -20.11 -5.78
N TYR A 206 14.94 -19.56 -5.87
CA TYR A 206 14.34 -19.08 -7.12
C TYR A 206 15.16 -17.97 -7.79
N ASN A 207 15.82 -17.13 -6.98
CA ASN A 207 16.63 -16.02 -7.45
C ASN A 207 18.11 -16.36 -7.69
N SER A 208 18.57 -17.55 -7.32
CA SER A 208 19.97 -17.97 -7.51
C SER A 208 20.35 -18.04 -9.00
N GLY A 209 21.58 -17.61 -9.32
CA GLY A 209 22.05 -17.54 -10.70
C GLY A 209 22.01 -18.86 -11.45
N ASP A 210 22.35 -19.97 -10.77
CA ASP A 210 22.30 -21.32 -11.35
C ASP A 210 20.87 -21.75 -11.71
N VAL A 211 19.91 -21.50 -10.82
CA VAL A 211 18.50 -21.79 -11.09
C VAL A 211 17.98 -20.95 -12.25
N LYS A 212 18.36 -19.66 -12.33
CA LYS A 212 17.97 -18.80 -13.47
C LYS A 212 18.54 -19.29 -14.80
N ARG A 213 19.76 -19.83 -14.81
CA ARG A 213 20.39 -20.39 -16.02
C ARG A 213 19.76 -21.71 -16.45
N ARG A 214 19.41 -22.57 -15.49
CA ARG A 214 18.85 -23.90 -15.77
C ARG A 214 17.39 -23.84 -16.23
N PHE A 215 16.59 -22.98 -15.62
CA PHE A 215 15.15 -22.89 -15.87
C PHE A 215 14.83 -21.57 -16.57
N GLU A 216 14.64 -21.62 -17.88
CA GLU A 216 14.18 -20.50 -18.68
C GLU A 216 12.78 -20.06 -18.21
N TYR A 217 11.88 -21.03 -18.06
CA TYR A 217 10.49 -20.79 -17.68
C TYR A 217 10.30 -20.96 -16.18
N ARG A 218 10.05 -19.85 -15.49
CA ARG A 218 9.92 -19.81 -14.04
C ARG A 218 8.65 -19.10 -13.64
N ALA A 219 7.92 -19.70 -12.70
CA ALA A 219 6.70 -19.12 -12.16
C ALA A 219 6.71 -19.15 -10.64
N TRP A 220 6.13 -18.12 -10.04
CA TRP A 220 5.86 -18.07 -8.61
C TRP A 220 4.38 -17.77 -8.38
N THR A 221 3.74 -18.58 -7.55
CA THR A 221 2.37 -18.34 -7.07
C THR A 221 2.27 -18.64 -5.57
N TYR A 222 1.24 -18.11 -4.94
CA TYR A 222 0.88 -18.41 -3.54
C TYR A 222 -0.53 -19.01 -3.48
N VAL A 223 -0.81 -19.78 -2.43
CA VAL A 223 -2.12 -20.38 -2.15
C VAL A 223 -2.67 -19.76 -0.88
N SER A 224 -3.70 -18.92 -1.00
CA SER A 224 -4.43 -18.42 0.16
C SER A 224 -5.22 -19.55 0.83
N GLN A 225 -5.53 -19.41 2.12
CA GLN A 225 -6.35 -20.39 2.85
C GLN A 225 -7.69 -20.66 2.14
N GLU A 226 -8.30 -19.60 1.60
CA GLU A 226 -9.44 -19.70 0.69
C GLU A 226 -8.91 -19.56 -0.75
N TYR A 227 -8.97 -20.62 -1.56
CA TYR A 227 -8.44 -20.62 -2.93
C TYR A 227 -9.47 -21.07 -3.97
N LYS A 228 -9.26 -20.59 -5.21
CA LYS A 228 -9.87 -21.12 -6.42
C LYS A 228 -8.75 -21.62 -7.33
N ALA A 229 -8.81 -22.86 -7.79
CA ALA A 229 -7.71 -23.43 -8.57
C ALA A 229 -7.49 -22.66 -9.89
N GLY A 230 -8.55 -22.24 -10.58
CA GLY A 230 -8.42 -21.33 -11.73
C GLY A 230 -7.63 -20.04 -11.45
N ASP A 231 -7.73 -19.48 -10.24
CA ASP A 231 -6.98 -18.27 -9.85
C ASP A 231 -5.49 -18.54 -9.62
N ILE A 232 -5.13 -19.74 -9.18
CA ILE A 232 -3.74 -20.20 -9.05
C ILE A 232 -3.16 -20.42 -10.45
N LEU A 233 -3.87 -21.14 -11.32
CA LEU A 233 -3.46 -21.41 -12.70
C LEU A 233 -3.20 -20.11 -13.47
N MET A 234 -4.12 -19.16 -13.40
CA MET A 234 -3.99 -17.85 -14.03
C MET A 234 -2.75 -17.09 -13.54
N ARG A 235 -2.42 -17.17 -12.24
CA ARG A 235 -1.21 -16.52 -11.69
C ARG A 235 0.06 -17.15 -12.22
N ILE A 236 0.09 -18.47 -12.36
CA ILE A 236 1.23 -19.18 -12.95
C ILE A 236 1.41 -18.77 -14.41
N ILE A 237 0.35 -18.80 -15.22
CA ILE A 237 0.38 -18.38 -16.64
C ILE A 237 0.94 -16.96 -16.76
N LYS A 238 0.44 -16.02 -15.93
CA LYS A 238 0.95 -14.65 -15.89
C LYS A 238 2.42 -14.57 -15.50
N SER A 239 2.84 -15.35 -14.50
CA SER A 239 4.22 -15.34 -14.02
C SER A 239 5.22 -15.91 -15.03
N LEU A 240 4.79 -16.81 -15.93
CA LEU A 240 5.63 -17.35 -16.99
C LEU A 240 5.97 -16.32 -18.08
N GLY A 241 5.15 -15.27 -18.22
CA GLY A 241 5.39 -14.19 -19.18
C GLY A 241 5.32 -14.59 -20.66
N MET A 242 4.80 -15.79 -20.97
CA MET A 242 4.74 -16.33 -22.34
C MET A 242 3.50 -15.90 -23.13
N THR A 243 2.55 -15.23 -22.48
CA THR A 243 1.24 -14.89 -23.07
C THR A 243 1.12 -13.38 -23.27
N SER A 244 0.72 -12.97 -24.48
CA SER A 244 0.51 -11.55 -24.80
C SER A 244 -0.63 -10.95 -23.97
N GLY A 245 -0.64 -9.63 -23.77
CA GLY A 245 -1.69 -8.97 -23.00
C GLY A 245 -3.11 -9.22 -23.54
N GLU A 246 -3.27 -9.28 -24.86
CA GLU A 246 -4.56 -9.54 -25.51
C GLU A 246 -5.03 -10.99 -25.33
N GLU A 247 -4.11 -11.94 -25.42
CA GLU A 247 -4.40 -13.36 -25.21
C GLU A 247 -4.71 -13.65 -23.74
N LEU A 248 -4.02 -12.97 -22.81
CA LEU A 248 -4.30 -13.03 -21.39
C LEU A 248 -5.73 -12.61 -21.07
N GLU A 249 -6.29 -11.63 -21.78
CA GLU A 249 -7.68 -11.23 -21.62
C GLU A 249 -8.66 -12.25 -22.19
N LYS A 250 -8.30 -12.98 -23.27
CA LYS A 250 -9.12 -14.08 -23.79
C LYS A 250 -9.18 -15.26 -22.82
N ILE A 251 -8.03 -15.71 -22.32
CA ILE A 251 -7.96 -16.87 -21.42
C ILE A 251 -8.53 -16.59 -20.03
N ARG A 252 -8.72 -15.33 -19.63
CA ARG A 252 -9.44 -15.00 -18.38
C ARG A 252 -10.89 -15.48 -18.37
N MET A 253 -11.46 -15.73 -19.55
CA MET A 253 -12.82 -16.25 -19.70
C MET A 253 -12.88 -17.78 -19.62
N PHE A 254 -11.73 -18.45 -19.57
CA PHE A 254 -11.67 -19.91 -19.55
C PHE A 254 -12.21 -20.46 -18.24
N ALA A 255 -12.90 -21.60 -18.35
CA ALA A 255 -13.20 -22.44 -17.21
C ALA A 255 -11.90 -22.99 -16.58
N GLU A 256 -11.99 -23.52 -15.37
CA GLU A 256 -10.82 -24.05 -14.66
C GLU A 256 -10.13 -25.18 -15.46
N GLU A 257 -10.93 -26.06 -16.05
CA GLU A 257 -10.46 -27.18 -16.86
C GLU A 257 -9.77 -26.70 -18.15
N GLU A 258 -10.26 -25.62 -18.75
CA GLU A 258 -9.65 -25.02 -19.93
C GLU A 258 -8.32 -24.33 -19.59
N LEU A 259 -8.23 -23.68 -18.42
CA LEU A 259 -6.97 -23.11 -17.90
C LEU A 259 -5.94 -24.19 -17.59
N GLU A 260 -6.37 -25.34 -17.08
CA GLU A 260 -5.54 -26.50 -16.82
C GLU A 260 -4.91 -27.01 -18.12
N VAL A 261 -5.73 -27.25 -19.16
CA VAL A 261 -5.27 -27.68 -20.49
C VAL A 261 -4.34 -26.65 -21.13
N TYR A 262 -4.68 -25.36 -21.01
CA TYR A 262 -3.87 -24.28 -21.58
C TYR A 262 -2.49 -24.18 -20.91
N LEU A 263 -2.43 -24.18 -19.58
CA LEU A 263 -1.16 -24.17 -18.85
C LEU A 263 -0.33 -25.42 -19.14
N HIS A 264 -0.97 -26.59 -19.24
CA HIS A 264 -0.29 -27.83 -19.60
C HIS A 264 0.36 -27.70 -20.99
N GLY A 265 -0.40 -27.27 -21.99
CA GLY A 265 0.11 -27.05 -23.35
C GLY A 265 1.23 -26.00 -23.42
N LEU A 266 1.16 -24.94 -22.59
CA LEU A 266 2.22 -23.94 -22.51
C LEU A 266 3.54 -24.50 -21.99
N LEU A 267 3.50 -25.49 -21.09
CA LEU A 267 4.65 -26.11 -20.46
C LEU A 267 5.10 -27.41 -21.16
N GLU A 268 4.30 -27.90 -22.10
CA GLU A 268 4.59 -29.09 -22.90
C GLU A 268 5.96 -28.96 -23.59
N GLY A 269 6.80 -30.00 -23.51
CA GLY A 269 8.16 -30.00 -24.05
C GLY A 269 9.15 -28.99 -23.44
N LYS A 270 8.79 -28.26 -22.37
CA LYS A 270 9.64 -27.22 -21.77
C LYS A 270 10.16 -27.61 -20.39
N LYS A 271 11.37 -27.14 -20.08
CA LYS A 271 11.98 -27.21 -18.75
C LYS A 271 11.53 -26.02 -17.91
N TYR A 272 10.83 -26.28 -16.81
CA TYR A 272 10.25 -25.24 -15.99
C TYR A 272 10.52 -25.42 -14.49
N LEU A 273 10.42 -24.31 -13.74
CA LEU A 273 10.36 -24.29 -12.29
C LEU A 273 9.12 -23.52 -11.83
N VAL A 274 8.24 -24.18 -11.08
CA VAL A 274 7.08 -23.52 -10.44
C VAL A 274 7.26 -23.53 -8.93
N VAL A 275 7.16 -22.35 -8.30
CA VAL A 275 7.10 -22.21 -6.84
C VAL A 275 5.64 -21.99 -6.44
N VAL A 276 5.16 -22.82 -5.51
CA VAL A 276 3.81 -22.77 -4.96
C VAL A 276 3.93 -22.55 -3.45
N ASP A 277 3.69 -21.31 -3.04
CA ASP A 277 3.91 -20.84 -1.68
C ASP A 277 2.67 -21.03 -0.79
N ASP A 278 2.88 -21.43 0.46
CA ASP A 278 1.93 -21.64 1.57
C ASP A 278 0.71 -22.53 1.26
N ILE A 279 0.94 -23.76 0.81
CA ILE A 279 -0.15 -24.73 0.60
C ILE A 279 -0.70 -25.22 1.95
N TRP A 280 -2.01 -25.06 2.16
CA TRP A 280 -2.73 -25.48 3.37
C TRP A 280 -3.37 -26.87 3.24
N GLU A 281 -3.89 -27.19 2.07
CA GLU A 281 -4.69 -28.39 1.78
C GLU A 281 -4.06 -29.21 0.65
N ARG A 282 -4.20 -30.54 0.70
CA ARG A 282 -3.63 -31.43 -0.33
C ARG A 282 -4.36 -31.28 -1.67
N GLU A 283 -5.65 -31.00 -1.60
CA GLU A 283 -6.58 -30.78 -2.69
C GLU A 283 -6.12 -29.60 -3.57
N ALA A 284 -5.52 -28.56 -2.96
CA ALA A 284 -4.95 -27.42 -3.67
C ALA A 284 -3.75 -27.83 -4.54
N TRP A 285 -2.95 -28.78 -4.06
CA TRP A 285 -1.84 -29.32 -4.82
C TRP A 285 -2.34 -30.25 -5.94
N GLU A 286 -3.27 -31.17 -5.64
CA GLU A 286 -3.78 -32.12 -6.65
C GLU A 286 -4.52 -31.42 -7.80
N SER A 287 -5.24 -30.33 -7.51
CA SER A 287 -5.85 -29.49 -8.56
C SER A 287 -4.81 -28.84 -9.47
N LEU A 288 -3.69 -28.35 -8.90
CA LEU A 288 -2.62 -27.72 -9.68
C LEU A 288 -1.75 -28.73 -10.45
N LYS A 289 -1.47 -29.88 -9.85
CA LYS A 289 -0.57 -30.91 -10.35
C LYS A 289 -0.96 -31.41 -11.74
N ARG A 290 -2.26 -31.42 -12.07
CA ARG A 290 -2.79 -31.83 -13.38
C ARG A 290 -2.46 -30.84 -14.51
N ALA A 291 -2.34 -29.56 -14.20
CA ALA A 291 -1.99 -28.51 -15.17
C ALA A 291 -0.47 -28.45 -15.45
N LEU A 292 0.33 -29.13 -14.63
CA LEU A 292 1.77 -29.20 -14.78
C LEU A 292 2.09 -30.51 -15.52
N PRO A 293 2.82 -30.50 -16.64
CA PRO A 293 3.23 -31.73 -17.32
C PRO A 293 4.36 -32.46 -16.58
N CYS A 294 4.48 -33.78 -16.74
CA CYS A 294 5.55 -34.58 -16.11
C CYS A 294 6.78 -34.78 -17.01
N ASN A 295 6.87 -34.00 -18.09
CA ASN A 295 7.77 -34.23 -19.22
C ASN A 295 9.22 -34.47 -18.82
N HIS A 296 9.90 -35.33 -19.58
CA HIS A 296 11.25 -35.86 -19.35
C HIS A 296 12.39 -34.83 -19.55
N GLU A 297 12.18 -33.58 -19.14
CA GLU A 297 13.10 -32.45 -19.32
C GLU A 297 13.67 -31.92 -17.98
N GLY A 298 13.48 -32.64 -16.88
CA GLY A 298 14.06 -32.30 -15.57
C GLY A 298 13.44 -31.08 -14.91
N SER A 299 12.14 -30.85 -15.12
CA SER A 299 11.35 -29.79 -14.48
C SER A 299 11.26 -29.96 -12.96
N ARG A 300 11.04 -28.85 -12.25
CA ARG A 300 11.01 -28.82 -10.78
C ARG A 300 9.78 -28.07 -10.27
N VAL A 301 9.27 -28.50 -9.11
CA VAL A 301 8.25 -27.75 -8.36
C VAL A 301 8.73 -27.58 -6.93
N ILE A 302 8.71 -26.35 -6.42
CA ILE A 302 8.96 -26.07 -5.00
C ILE A 302 7.61 -25.79 -4.35
N ILE A 303 7.30 -26.49 -3.27
CA ILE A 303 6.12 -26.25 -2.44
C ILE A 303 6.61 -25.76 -1.08
N THR A 304 5.99 -24.71 -0.53
CA THR A 304 6.14 -24.39 0.89
C THR A 304 4.84 -24.68 1.63
N THR A 305 4.93 -25.23 2.84
CA THR A 305 3.73 -25.52 3.66
C THR A 305 4.04 -25.54 5.15
N ARG A 306 3.04 -25.29 5.97
CA ARG A 306 3.12 -25.49 7.44
C ARG A 306 2.76 -26.91 7.85
N ILE A 307 2.12 -27.66 6.95
CA ILE A 307 1.48 -28.93 7.26
C ILE A 307 2.35 -30.08 6.78
N LYS A 308 2.89 -30.86 7.71
CA LYS A 308 3.73 -32.03 7.42
C LYS A 308 3.05 -33.01 6.45
N ALA A 309 1.75 -33.24 6.65
CA ALA A 309 0.96 -34.12 5.79
C ALA A 309 0.87 -33.64 4.33
N VAL A 310 0.88 -32.33 4.08
CA VAL A 310 0.92 -31.76 2.71
C VAL A 310 2.31 -31.94 2.11
N ALA A 311 3.37 -31.75 2.91
CA ALA A 311 4.75 -31.84 2.45
C ALA A 311 5.16 -33.25 2.03
N GLU A 312 4.73 -34.25 2.79
CA GLU A 312 5.05 -35.68 2.60
C GLU A 312 4.06 -36.36 1.62
N GLY A 313 3.71 -35.69 0.52
CA GLY A 313 2.67 -36.11 -0.43
C GLY A 313 2.60 -37.63 -0.67
N LEU A 314 1.39 -38.19 -0.76
CA LEU A 314 1.18 -39.65 -0.77
C LEU A 314 1.50 -40.34 -2.12
N ASP A 315 1.85 -39.58 -3.17
CA ASP A 315 2.17 -40.10 -4.51
C ASP A 315 3.36 -39.38 -5.16
N GLY A 316 4.31 -40.15 -5.72
CA GLY A 316 5.32 -39.69 -6.68
C GLY A 316 6.74 -39.46 -6.15
N ARG A 317 7.57 -38.80 -6.98
CA ARG A 317 8.98 -38.43 -6.69
C ARG A 317 9.04 -37.05 -6.02
N PHE A 318 9.21 -37.03 -4.71
CA PHE A 318 9.33 -35.79 -3.93
C PHE A 318 10.47 -35.85 -2.91
N TYR A 319 10.91 -34.68 -2.47
CA TYR A 319 11.80 -34.49 -1.32
C TYR A 319 11.14 -33.55 -0.32
N ALA A 320 10.84 -34.04 0.87
CA ALA A 320 10.29 -33.23 1.95
C ALA A 320 11.43 -32.72 2.86
N HIS A 321 11.69 -31.42 2.78
CA HIS A 321 12.69 -30.73 3.57
C HIS A 321 12.07 -30.07 4.79
N LYS A 322 12.36 -30.60 5.97
CA LYS A 322 11.94 -29.98 7.23
C LYS A 322 12.90 -28.83 7.57
N LEU A 323 12.40 -27.60 7.55
CA LEU A 323 13.19 -26.44 7.91
C LEU A 323 13.45 -26.41 9.42
N ARG A 324 14.72 -26.28 9.81
CA ARG A 324 15.13 -26.18 11.21
C ARG A 324 14.93 -24.77 11.78
N PHE A 325 15.02 -24.66 13.10
CA PHE A 325 15.19 -23.36 13.76
C PHE A 325 16.63 -22.88 13.59
N LEU A 326 16.83 -21.56 13.73
CA LEU A 326 18.17 -20.98 13.74
C LEU A 326 18.95 -21.45 14.97
N THR A 327 20.26 -21.62 14.81
CA THR A 327 21.17 -21.76 15.95
C THR A 327 21.21 -20.47 16.75
N PHE A 328 21.81 -20.50 17.94
CA PHE A 328 21.94 -19.29 18.73
C PHE A 328 22.81 -18.24 18.03
N GLU A 329 23.88 -18.68 17.37
CA GLU A 329 24.81 -17.83 16.63
C GLU A 329 24.11 -17.14 15.46
N GLU A 330 23.36 -17.89 14.65
CA GLU A 330 22.56 -17.36 13.54
C GLU A 330 21.45 -16.42 14.04
N SER A 331 20.81 -16.78 15.17
CA SER A 331 19.78 -15.96 15.79
C SER A 331 20.32 -14.62 16.27
N TRP A 332 21.51 -14.66 16.89
CA TRP A 332 22.19 -13.48 17.38
C TRP A 332 22.65 -12.60 16.22
N GLU A 333 23.21 -13.19 15.17
CA GLU A 333 23.59 -12.44 13.97
C GLU A 333 22.38 -11.74 13.32
N LEU A 334 21.27 -12.46 13.14
CA LEU A 334 20.03 -11.90 12.60
C LEU A 334 19.49 -10.75 13.48
N PHE A 335 19.52 -10.93 14.80
CA PHE A 335 19.13 -9.90 15.76
C PHE A 335 20.04 -8.68 15.68
N GLU A 336 21.35 -8.89 15.68
CA GLU A 336 22.35 -7.84 15.76
C GLU A 336 22.28 -6.90 14.55
N GLN A 337 22.14 -7.47 13.35
CA GLN A 337 22.00 -6.71 12.10
C GLN A 337 20.70 -5.89 12.01
N ARG A 338 19.70 -6.20 12.84
CA ARG A 338 18.39 -5.51 12.87
C ARG A 338 18.31 -4.50 14.03
N ALA A 339 18.69 -4.90 15.24
CA ALA A 339 18.51 -4.12 16.47
C ALA A 339 19.51 -2.97 16.59
N PHE A 340 20.79 -3.18 16.24
CA PHE A 340 21.85 -2.19 16.49
C PHE A 340 22.10 -1.22 15.34
N ARG A 341 21.21 -1.17 14.33
CA ARG A 341 21.37 -0.30 13.14
C ARG A 341 21.61 1.18 13.47
N ASN A 342 21.06 1.65 14.58
CA ASN A 342 21.13 3.05 15.01
C ASN A 342 22.04 3.27 16.23
N ILE A 343 22.71 2.22 16.73
CA ILE A 343 23.49 2.26 17.97
C ILE A 343 24.97 2.30 17.63
N GLN A 344 25.63 3.44 17.89
CA GLN A 344 27.04 3.68 17.54
C GLN A 344 28.03 3.03 18.52
N ARG A 345 27.62 2.78 19.77
CA ARG A 345 28.44 2.12 20.80
C ARG A 345 27.65 0.98 21.42
N LYS A 346 28.21 -0.23 21.34
CA LYS A 346 27.65 -1.45 21.94
C LYS A 346 28.27 -1.61 23.32
N ASP A 347 27.47 -1.42 24.35
CA ASP A 347 27.84 -1.70 25.74
C ASP A 347 27.78 -3.22 25.98
N GLU A 348 28.66 -3.77 26.81
CA GLU A 348 28.70 -5.21 27.12
C GLU A 348 27.42 -5.67 27.82
N ASP A 349 26.88 -4.85 28.74
CA ASP A 349 25.63 -5.14 29.43
C ASP A 349 24.44 -5.18 28.46
N LEU A 350 24.42 -4.27 27.49
CA LEU A 350 23.38 -4.22 26.45
C LEU A 350 23.44 -5.46 25.54
N LEU A 351 24.65 -5.90 25.17
CA LEU A 351 24.85 -7.12 24.39
C LEU A 351 24.38 -8.35 25.18
N LYS A 352 24.67 -8.40 26.49
CA LYS A 352 24.23 -9.48 27.38
C LYS A 352 22.71 -9.54 27.46
N THR A 353 22.04 -8.43 27.77
CA THR A 353 20.57 -8.35 27.83
C THR A 353 19.94 -8.75 26.48
N GLY A 354 20.52 -8.29 25.37
CA GLY A 354 20.09 -8.72 24.03
C GLY A 354 20.19 -10.23 23.83
N LYS A 355 21.34 -10.84 24.17
CA LYS A 355 21.58 -12.28 24.01
C LYS A 355 20.61 -13.12 24.84
N GLU A 356 20.32 -12.70 26.07
CA GLU A 356 19.34 -13.35 26.95
C GLU A 356 17.93 -13.38 26.31
N MET A 357 17.47 -12.25 25.76
CA MET A 357 16.15 -12.20 25.09
C MET A 357 16.13 -13.03 23.80
N VAL A 358 17.20 -12.99 22.99
CA VAL A 358 17.32 -13.77 21.75
C VAL A 358 17.30 -15.26 22.03
N GLN A 359 17.99 -15.71 23.09
CA GLN A 359 18.00 -17.12 23.50
C GLN A 359 16.58 -17.64 23.77
N LYS A 360 15.71 -16.79 24.34
CA LYS A 360 14.32 -17.15 24.65
C LYS A 360 13.38 -17.10 23.45
N CYS A 361 13.81 -16.52 22.33
CA CYS A 361 13.10 -16.63 21.05
C CYS A 361 13.24 -18.02 20.42
N ARG A 362 14.09 -18.90 20.97
CA ARG A 362 14.28 -20.31 20.56
C ARG A 362 14.50 -20.49 19.05
N GLY A 363 15.25 -19.58 18.44
CA GLY A 363 15.65 -19.68 17.04
C GLY A 363 14.55 -19.44 16.01
N LEU A 364 13.39 -18.87 16.38
CA LEU A 364 12.32 -18.53 15.43
C LEU A 364 12.61 -17.16 14.76
N PRO A 365 12.93 -17.10 13.45
CA PRO A 365 13.37 -15.88 12.77
C PRO A 365 12.39 -14.71 12.90
N LEU A 366 11.09 -14.96 12.69
CA LEU A 366 10.08 -13.89 12.78
C LEU A 366 9.99 -13.30 14.19
N CYS A 367 10.10 -14.12 15.24
CA CYS A 367 10.11 -13.65 16.62
C CYS A 367 11.33 -12.74 16.88
N ILE A 368 12.50 -13.18 16.43
CA ILE A 368 13.77 -12.43 16.56
C ILE A 368 13.70 -11.09 15.82
N VAL A 369 13.16 -11.08 14.59
CA VAL A 369 13.08 -9.89 13.76
C VAL A 369 12.10 -8.85 14.33
N VAL A 370 10.95 -9.28 14.87
CA VAL A 370 10.00 -8.37 15.53
C VAL A 370 10.58 -7.82 16.84
N LEU A 371 11.27 -8.66 17.62
CA LEU A 371 11.96 -8.23 18.85
C LEU A 371 13.05 -7.21 18.53
N ALA A 372 13.90 -7.49 17.54
CA ALA A 372 14.94 -6.58 17.09
C ALA A 372 14.35 -5.25 16.57
N GLY A 373 13.24 -5.32 15.83
CA GLY A 373 12.51 -4.14 15.36
C GLY A 373 12.01 -3.26 16.51
N LEU A 374 11.41 -3.85 17.54
CA LEU A 374 10.98 -3.15 18.76
C LEU A 374 12.16 -2.46 19.46
N LEU A 375 13.25 -3.21 19.69
CA LEU A 375 14.41 -2.72 20.44
C LEU A 375 15.26 -1.70 19.68
N SER A 376 15.22 -1.69 18.34
CA SER A 376 15.98 -0.76 17.49
C SER A 376 15.67 0.72 17.70
N ARG A 377 14.54 1.01 18.37
CA ARG A 377 14.06 2.36 18.69
C ARG A 377 14.16 2.70 20.18
N LYS A 378 14.74 1.81 20.98
CA LYS A 378 14.83 1.92 22.43
C LYS A 378 16.24 2.28 22.88
N THR A 379 16.33 3.06 23.95
CA THR A 379 17.60 3.32 24.63
C THR A 379 18.07 2.08 25.40
N PRO A 380 19.36 1.97 25.75
CA PRO A 380 19.85 0.85 26.54
C PRO A 380 19.10 0.62 27.87
N SER A 381 18.62 1.68 28.53
CA SER A 381 17.82 1.54 29.74
C SER A 381 16.44 0.94 29.47
N GLU A 382 15.78 1.36 28.37
CA GLU A 382 14.48 0.85 27.98
C GLU A 382 14.51 -0.62 27.52
N TRP A 383 15.68 -1.14 27.10
CA TRP A 383 15.83 -2.58 26.81
C TRP A 383 15.55 -3.43 28.05
N ASN A 384 15.97 -2.99 29.23
CA ASN A 384 15.70 -3.71 30.48
C ASN A 384 14.21 -3.70 30.83
N ASP A 385 13.49 -2.62 30.54
CA ASP A 385 12.05 -2.55 30.75
C ASP A 385 11.30 -3.54 29.84
N VAL A 386 11.71 -3.61 28.56
CA VAL A 386 11.16 -4.59 27.60
C VAL A 386 11.49 -6.01 28.04
N CYS A 387 12.72 -6.25 28.47
CA CYS A 387 13.20 -7.54 29.00
C CYS A 387 12.31 -7.99 30.17
N ASN A 388 12.14 -7.13 31.19
CA ASN A 388 11.27 -7.38 32.34
C ASN A 388 9.82 -7.67 31.94
N SER A 389 9.29 -6.94 30.95
CA SER A 389 7.95 -7.18 30.43
C SER A 389 7.81 -8.54 29.74
N LEU A 390 8.80 -8.93 28.93
CA LEU A 390 8.84 -10.24 28.27
C LEU A 390 8.90 -11.38 29.29
N TRP A 391 9.73 -11.25 30.32
CA TRP A 391 9.89 -12.27 31.36
C TRP A 391 8.58 -12.60 32.08
N ARG A 392 7.73 -11.60 32.31
CA ARG A 392 6.40 -11.80 32.93
C ARG A 392 5.42 -12.59 32.07
N HIS A 393 5.64 -12.62 30.75
CA HIS A 393 4.74 -13.21 29.77
C HIS A 393 5.32 -14.48 29.10
N LEU A 394 6.40 -15.04 29.66
CA LEU A 394 6.94 -16.30 29.21
C LEU A 394 5.93 -17.44 29.42
N LYS A 395 5.84 -18.31 28.43
CA LYS A 395 5.21 -19.62 28.57
C LYS A 395 6.28 -20.67 28.28
N ASP A 396 6.39 -21.65 29.16
CA ASP A 396 7.37 -22.75 29.07
C ASP A 396 8.81 -22.26 28.86
N ASP A 397 9.19 -21.17 29.52
CA ASP A 397 10.49 -20.51 29.39
C ASP A 397 10.85 -20.09 27.94
N SER A 398 9.83 -19.72 27.16
CA SER A 398 9.96 -19.27 25.78
C SER A 398 9.13 -18.02 25.49
N ILE A 399 9.66 -17.17 24.63
CA ILE A 399 8.96 -16.01 24.10
C ILE A 399 8.12 -16.46 22.91
N HIS A 400 6.80 -16.44 23.08
CA HIS A 400 5.88 -16.61 21.97
C HIS A 400 5.83 -15.34 21.10
N ILE A 401 5.73 -15.52 19.79
CA ILE A 401 5.64 -14.40 18.85
C ILE A 401 4.49 -13.43 19.17
N SER A 402 3.35 -13.95 19.65
CA SER A 402 2.22 -13.12 20.08
C SER A 402 2.59 -12.16 21.20
N THR A 403 3.44 -12.58 22.13
CA THR A 403 3.91 -11.74 23.25
C THR A 403 4.78 -10.59 22.75
N VAL A 404 5.74 -10.87 21.86
CA VAL A 404 6.60 -9.81 21.28
C VAL A 404 5.78 -8.86 20.43
N PHE A 405 4.84 -9.40 19.66
CA PHE A 405 3.91 -8.61 18.87
C PHE A 405 3.09 -7.67 19.78
N ASP A 406 2.48 -8.20 20.84
CA ASP A 406 1.66 -7.41 21.76
C ASP A 406 2.47 -6.27 22.39
N LEU A 407 3.72 -6.51 22.77
CA LEU A 407 4.62 -5.46 23.26
C LEU A 407 4.98 -4.44 22.18
N SER A 408 5.36 -4.91 20.99
CA SER A 408 5.71 -4.04 19.86
C SER A 408 4.53 -3.15 19.45
N PHE A 409 3.32 -3.69 19.53
CA PHE A 409 2.08 -3.02 19.21
C PHE A 409 1.62 -2.07 20.33
N LYS A 410 1.74 -2.44 21.61
CA LYS A 410 1.44 -1.54 22.75
C LYS A 410 2.29 -0.28 22.72
N ASP A 411 3.55 -0.41 22.29
CA ASP A 411 4.52 0.68 22.18
C ASP A 411 4.28 1.63 20.98
N LEU A 412 3.38 1.30 20.06
CA LEU A 412 3.03 2.19 18.95
C LEU A 412 2.25 3.41 19.42
N ARG A 413 2.47 4.55 18.76
CA ARG A 413 1.56 5.70 18.86
C ARG A 413 0.18 5.35 18.35
N HIS A 414 -0.83 6.05 18.83
CA HIS A 414 -2.23 5.74 18.52
C HIS A 414 -2.52 5.75 17.01
N GLU A 415 -1.98 6.70 16.25
CA GLU A 415 -2.16 6.77 14.81
C GLU A 415 -1.50 5.58 14.09
N SER A 416 -0.30 5.18 14.53
CA SER A 416 0.39 4.01 13.99
C SER A 416 -0.34 2.70 14.34
N LYS A 417 -0.99 2.61 15.52
CA LYS A 417 -1.90 1.50 15.87
C LYS A 417 -3.08 1.43 14.91
N LEU A 418 -3.72 2.56 14.61
CA LEU A 418 -4.84 2.61 13.65
C LEU A 418 -4.38 2.22 12.23
N CYS A 419 -3.21 2.72 11.80
CA CYS A 419 -2.61 2.35 10.51
C CYS A 419 -2.34 0.85 10.42
N PHE A 420 -1.80 0.24 11.48
CA PHE A 420 -1.55 -1.20 11.54
C PHE A 420 -2.85 -2.00 11.49
N LEU A 421 -3.86 -1.65 12.29
CA LEU A 421 -5.17 -2.32 12.27
C LEU A 421 -5.82 -2.23 10.89
N TYR A 422 -5.64 -1.11 10.20
CA TYR A 422 -6.17 -0.90 8.86
C TYR A 422 -5.54 -1.82 7.80
N LEU A 423 -4.34 -2.36 8.02
CA LEU A 423 -3.74 -3.36 7.11
C LEU A 423 -4.56 -4.65 7.03
N SER A 424 -5.44 -4.92 8.01
CA SER A 424 -6.35 -6.08 7.99
C SER A 424 -7.34 -6.09 6.81
N ILE A 425 -7.53 -4.93 6.14
CA ILE A 425 -8.39 -4.85 4.95
C ILE A 425 -7.80 -5.59 3.74
N PHE A 426 -6.48 -5.81 3.68
CA PHE A 426 -5.88 -6.41 2.51
C PHE A 426 -6.05 -7.95 2.53
N PRO A 427 -6.20 -8.59 1.36
CA PRO A 427 -6.16 -10.05 1.26
C PRO A 427 -4.83 -10.64 1.77
N GLU A 428 -4.82 -11.95 2.02
CA GLU A 428 -3.60 -12.71 2.34
C GLU A 428 -2.55 -12.54 1.21
N ASP A 429 -1.27 -12.40 1.59
CA ASP A 429 -0.12 -12.15 0.71
C ASP A 429 -0.17 -10.94 -0.24
N TYR A 430 -1.20 -10.09 -0.13
CA TYR A 430 -1.41 -8.97 -1.05
C TYR A 430 -0.22 -8.00 -1.03
N GLU A 431 0.37 -7.76 -2.21
CA GLU A 431 1.39 -6.73 -2.37
C GLU A 431 0.72 -5.35 -2.42
N ILE A 432 0.89 -4.59 -1.35
CA ILE A 432 0.27 -3.28 -1.16
C ILE A 432 1.15 -2.21 -1.80
N ASP A 433 0.64 -1.52 -2.82
CA ASP A 433 1.28 -0.29 -3.33
C ASP A 433 1.30 0.78 -2.22
N ARG A 434 2.48 1.37 -1.99
CA ARG A 434 2.67 2.31 -0.89
C ARG A 434 1.81 3.56 -1.06
N GLU A 435 1.70 4.10 -2.27
CA GLU A 435 0.93 5.32 -2.51
C GLU A 435 -0.57 5.04 -2.34
N LYS A 436 -1.07 3.88 -2.80
CA LYS A 436 -2.44 3.44 -2.52
C LYS A 436 -2.72 3.39 -1.02
N LEU A 437 -1.82 2.80 -0.23
CA LEU A 437 -1.98 2.76 1.23
C LEU A 437 -1.99 4.16 1.84
N ILE A 438 -1.10 5.06 1.42
CA ILE A 438 -1.09 6.46 1.87
C ILE A 438 -2.44 7.13 1.60
N HIS A 439 -2.96 7.04 0.36
CA HIS A 439 -4.22 7.67 0.01
C HIS A 439 -5.40 7.14 0.81
N LEU A 440 -5.43 5.82 1.10
CA LEU A 440 -6.46 5.23 1.94
C LEU A 440 -6.36 5.74 3.39
N LEU A 441 -5.17 5.74 4.00
CA LEU A 441 -4.97 6.23 5.38
C LEU A 441 -5.34 7.72 5.53
N VAL A 442 -5.01 8.54 4.53
CA VAL A 442 -5.39 9.95 4.49
C VAL A 442 -6.90 10.11 4.35
N ALA A 443 -7.55 9.32 3.49
CA ALA A 443 -9.00 9.38 3.28
C ALA A 443 -9.79 8.87 4.50
N GLU A 444 -9.25 7.92 5.26
CA GLU A 444 -9.80 7.52 6.57
C GLU A 444 -9.75 8.66 7.59
N GLY A 445 -8.84 9.62 7.42
CA GLY A 445 -8.62 10.71 8.36
C GLY A 445 -7.70 10.37 9.52
N PHE A 446 -7.04 9.21 9.50
CA PHE A 446 -6.04 8.82 10.52
C PHE A 446 -4.81 9.72 10.52
N ILE A 447 -4.58 10.40 9.40
CA ILE A 447 -3.40 11.21 9.17
C ILE A 447 -3.80 12.68 9.18
N GLN A 448 -3.09 13.47 9.97
CA GLN A 448 -3.25 14.92 10.03
C GLN A 448 -1.93 15.56 9.60
N GLY A 449 -2.01 16.55 8.72
CA GLY A 449 -0.87 17.38 8.35
C GLY A 449 -0.64 18.46 9.39
N ASN A 450 0.51 19.12 9.33
CA ASN A 450 0.76 20.35 10.06
C ASN A 450 1.41 21.37 9.12
N GLU A 451 1.78 22.54 9.64
CA GLU A 451 2.35 23.63 8.84
C GLU A 451 3.65 23.24 8.11
N GLU A 452 4.38 22.23 8.60
CA GLU A 452 5.67 21.80 8.06
C GLU A 452 5.57 20.57 7.14
N GLU A 453 4.61 19.67 7.37
CA GLU A 453 4.54 18.35 6.73
C GLU A 453 3.16 18.08 6.12
N THR A 454 3.15 17.60 4.87
CA THR A 454 1.92 17.17 4.21
C THR A 454 1.37 15.89 4.84
N MET A 455 0.05 15.65 4.70
CA MET A 455 -0.56 14.40 5.16
C MET A 455 0.12 13.18 4.54
N GLU A 456 0.49 13.26 3.27
CA GLU A 456 1.15 12.19 2.54
C GLU A 456 2.57 11.91 3.08
N ASP A 457 3.27 12.95 3.57
CA ASP A 457 4.59 12.81 4.22
C ASP A 457 4.47 12.19 5.62
N VAL A 458 3.47 12.60 6.41
CA VAL A 458 3.18 12.02 7.74
C VAL A 458 2.80 10.55 7.59
N ALA A 459 1.90 10.21 6.65
CA ALA A 459 1.50 8.83 6.36
C ALA A 459 2.70 7.95 5.98
N ARG A 460 3.61 8.48 5.14
CA ARG A 460 4.83 7.77 4.77
C ARG A 460 5.71 7.50 5.98
N SER A 461 5.83 8.43 6.92
CA SER A 461 6.59 8.23 8.15
C SER A 461 6.02 7.10 9.02
N TYR A 462 4.68 6.95 9.06
CA TYR A 462 4.03 5.88 9.83
C TYR A 462 4.22 4.52 9.18
N ILE A 463 4.10 4.44 7.86
CA ILE A 463 4.40 3.20 7.10
C ILE A 463 5.86 2.81 7.30
N GLU A 464 6.79 3.78 7.24
CA GLU A 464 8.20 3.53 7.50
C GLU A 464 8.46 3.09 8.94
N GLU A 465 7.75 3.66 9.94
CA GLU A 465 7.82 3.20 11.32
C GLU A 465 7.39 1.72 11.45
N LEU A 466 6.30 1.32 10.79
CA LEU A 466 5.84 -0.08 10.79
C LEU A 466 6.86 -1.02 10.12
N ILE A 467 7.52 -0.57 9.05
CA ILE A 467 8.59 -1.34 8.39
C ILE A 467 9.83 -1.45 9.29
N ASP A 468 10.23 -0.36 9.93
CA ASP A 468 11.40 -0.32 10.80
C ASP A 468 11.18 -1.22 12.04
N ARG A 469 9.95 -1.29 12.57
CA ARG A 469 9.54 -2.23 13.63
C ARG A 469 9.34 -3.68 13.14
N SER A 470 9.56 -3.94 11.85
CA SER A 470 9.33 -5.23 11.20
C SER A 470 7.90 -5.77 11.35
N LEU A 471 6.91 -4.88 11.51
CA LEU A 471 5.49 -5.20 11.45
C LEU A 471 4.94 -5.22 10.02
N LEU A 472 5.71 -4.66 9.08
CA LEU A 472 5.42 -4.63 7.65
C LEU A 472 6.69 -4.92 6.85
N GLU A 473 6.60 -5.80 5.85
CA GLU A 473 7.71 -6.15 4.97
C GLU A 473 7.76 -5.18 3.77
N ALA A 474 8.94 -4.68 3.42
CA ALA A 474 9.13 -3.94 2.17
C ALA A 474 9.42 -4.93 1.03
N VAL A 475 8.53 -5.01 0.04
CA VAL A 475 8.61 -5.99 -1.04
C VAL A 475 9.43 -5.45 -2.22
N ARG A 476 9.07 -4.26 -2.71
CA ARG A 476 9.76 -3.63 -3.84
C ARG A 476 10.37 -2.30 -3.41
N ARG A 477 11.63 -2.08 -3.76
CA ARG A 477 12.32 -0.80 -3.58
C ARG A 477 12.81 -0.27 -4.92
N LYS A 478 12.61 1.03 -5.17
CA LYS A 478 13.16 1.72 -6.34
C LYS A 478 13.81 3.02 -5.86
N ARG A 479 15.05 3.28 -6.27
CA ARG A 479 15.84 4.45 -5.84
C ARG A 479 15.82 4.65 -4.32
N ARG A 480 16.03 3.56 -3.57
CA ARG A 480 16.03 3.55 -2.08
C ARG A 480 14.69 3.88 -1.42
N LYS A 481 13.63 4.13 -2.20
CA LYS A 481 12.26 4.36 -1.70
C LYS A 481 11.49 3.03 -1.78
N VAL A 482 10.77 2.69 -0.72
CA VAL A 482 9.83 1.55 -0.71
C VAL A 482 8.69 1.85 -1.67
N MET A 483 8.46 1.01 -2.67
CA MET A 483 7.37 1.16 -3.63
C MET A 483 6.14 0.35 -3.23
N SER A 484 6.35 -0.82 -2.66
CA SER A 484 5.30 -1.69 -2.17
C SER A 484 5.73 -2.45 -0.91
N CYS A 485 4.75 -2.90 -0.16
CA CYS A 485 4.91 -3.55 1.12
C CYS A 485 3.89 -4.68 1.30
N ARG A 486 4.13 -5.57 2.26
CA ARG A 486 3.26 -6.71 2.58
C ARG A 486 3.22 -6.92 4.08
N ILE A 487 2.06 -7.27 4.62
CA ILE A 487 1.92 -7.70 6.01
C ILE A 487 2.08 -9.22 6.08
N HIS A 488 2.89 -9.72 7.01
CA HIS A 488 3.05 -11.16 7.23
C HIS A 488 1.75 -11.76 7.79
N ASP A 489 1.36 -12.96 7.37
CA ASP A 489 0.03 -13.55 7.69
C ASP A 489 -0.26 -13.64 9.19
N LEU A 490 0.70 -14.13 10.00
CA LEU A 490 0.55 -14.14 11.46
C LEU A 490 0.26 -12.76 12.06
N LEU A 491 0.85 -11.69 11.52
CA LEU A 491 0.59 -10.31 11.98
C LEU A 491 -0.77 -9.83 11.50
N ARG A 492 -1.15 -10.21 10.27
CA ARG A 492 -2.46 -9.93 9.69
C ARG A 492 -3.58 -10.60 10.47
N ASP A 493 -3.41 -11.85 10.89
CA ASP A 493 -4.39 -12.59 11.71
C ASP A 493 -4.64 -11.89 13.04
N VAL A 494 -3.57 -11.39 13.68
CA VAL A 494 -3.71 -10.59 14.89
C VAL A 494 -4.43 -9.28 14.60
N ALA A 495 -4.08 -8.58 13.52
CA ALA A 495 -4.76 -7.35 13.11
C ALA A 495 -6.27 -7.58 12.85
N ILE A 496 -6.65 -8.69 12.19
CA ILE A 496 -8.04 -9.08 11.95
C ILE A 496 -8.76 -9.38 13.26
N LYS A 497 -8.16 -10.19 14.13
CA LYS A 497 -8.74 -10.53 15.43
C LYS A 497 -8.99 -9.27 16.26
N LYS A 498 -7.98 -8.40 16.36
CA LYS A 498 -8.07 -7.13 17.07
C LYS A 498 -9.09 -6.18 16.44
N SER A 499 -9.17 -6.15 15.12
CA SER A 499 -10.16 -5.31 14.43
C SER A 499 -11.60 -5.78 14.68
N LYS A 500 -11.84 -7.09 14.77
CA LYS A 500 -13.15 -7.66 15.15
C LYS A 500 -13.53 -7.31 16.58
N GLU A 501 -12.59 -7.44 17.53
CA GLU A 501 -12.79 -7.05 18.94
C GLU A 501 -13.21 -5.57 19.08
N LEU A 502 -12.76 -4.69 18.18
CA LEU A 502 -13.00 -3.24 18.21
C LEU A 502 -14.09 -2.74 17.25
N ASN A 503 -14.82 -3.63 16.57
CA ASN A 503 -15.72 -3.26 15.46
C ASN A 503 -15.05 -2.33 14.42
N PHE A 504 -13.74 -2.45 14.26
CA PHE A 504 -12.92 -1.53 13.46
C PHE A 504 -12.96 -1.87 11.97
N VAL A 505 -12.73 -3.14 11.64
CA VAL A 505 -12.81 -3.74 10.30
C VAL A 505 -13.54 -5.08 10.40
N ASN A 506 -14.49 -5.31 9.48
CA ASN A 506 -15.14 -6.58 9.28
C ASN A 506 -14.83 -7.10 7.88
N VAL A 507 -14.25 -8.29 7.81
CA VAL A 507 -13.89 -8.98 6.57
C VAL A 507 -14.93 -10.07 6.31
N TYR A 508 -15.62 -9.97 5.17
CA TYR A 508 -16.62 -10.95 4.73
C TYR A 508 -15.98 -12.03 3.85
N ASN A 509 -16.17 -13.30 4.24
CA ASN A 509 -15.70 -14.48 3.50
C ASN A 509 -16.89 -15.35 3.04
N ASP A 510 -16.66 -16.18 2.00
CA ASP A 510 -17.70 -16.86 1.19
C ASP A 510 -18.50 -17.93 1.97
N HIS A 511 -18.02 -18.38 3.13
CA HIS A 511 -18.48 -19.65 3.72
C HIS A 511 -19.51 -19.61 4.85
N LEU A 512 -19.92 -18.44 5.33
CA LEU A 512 -21.00 -18.38 6.31
C LEU A 512 -21.90 -17.21 5.97
N ALA A 513 -23.20 -17.42 6.13
CA ALA A 513 -24.19 -16.35 6.21
C ALA A 513 -23.87 -15.47 7.42
N GLN A 514 -22.79 -14.69 7.37
CA GLN A 514 -22.43 -13.73 8.38
C GLN A 514 -23.47 -12.63 8.30
N HIS A 515 -24.16 -12.40 9.42
CA HIS A 515 -24.98 -11.23 9.60
C HIS A 515 -24.07 -10.01 9.43
N SER A 516 -24.50 -9.05 8.62
CA SER A 516 -23.80 -7.76 8.51
C SER A 516 -23.64 -7.18 9.92
N SER A 517 -22.41 -6.89 10.33
CA SER A 517 -22.21 -6.13 11.55
C SER A 517 -22.84 -4.76 11.33
N THR A 518 -23.88 -4.45 12.10
CA THR A 518 -24.57 -3.15 12.03
C THR A 518 -23.77 -2.04 12.68
N THR A 519 -22.62 -2.37 13.31
CA THR A 519 -21.80 -1.46 14.11
C THR A 519 -20.39 -1.25 13.57
N CYS A 520 -19.95 -2.07 12.61
CA CYS A 520 -18.58 -1.99 12.12
C CYS A 520 -18.31 -0.71 11.31
N ARG A 521 -17.12 -0.13 11.46
CA ARG A 521 -16.72 1.08 10.72
C ARG A 521 -16.26 0.81 9.30
N ARG A 522 -15.67 -0.36 9.02
CA ARG A 522 -15.02 -0.64 7.73
C ARG A 522 -15.38 -2.04 7.28
N GLU A 523 -15.85 -2.14 6.07
CA GLU A 523 -16.36 -3.38 5.51
C GLU A 523 -15.54 -3.76 4.30
N VAL A 524 -15.12 -5.03 4.26
CA VAL A 524 -14.22 -5.51 3.23
C VAL A 524 -14.69 -6.86 2.71
N VAL A 525 -14.58 -7.02 1.39
CA VAL A 525 -14.90 -8.26 0.69
C VAL A 525 -13.69 -8.66 -0.16
N HIS A 526 -13.10 -9.83 0.11
CA HIS A 526 -11.93 -10.33 -0.62
C HIS A 526 -12.28 -11.13 -1.87
N HIS A 527 -13.44 -11.78 -1.91
CA HIS A 527 -13.84 -12.67 -3.02
C HIS A 527 -15.28 -12.42 -3.49
N LEU A 528 -15.60 -12.86 -4.71
CA LEU A 528 -16.95 -12.72 -5.30
C LEU A 528 -17.93 -13.65 -4.58
N ILE A 529 -18.75 -13.07 -3.70
CA ILE A 529 -19.81 -13.77 -2.99
C ILE A 529 -21.03 -13.86 -3.92
N ARG A 530 -21.33 -15.06 -4.44
CA ARG A 530 -22.46 -15.36 -5.37
C ARG A 530 -23.86 -14.99 -4.85
N ARG A 531 -23.98 -14.45 -3.63
CA ARG A 531 -25.23 -14.02 -2.99
C ARG A 531 -25.03 -12.81 -2.08
N TYR A 532 -24.32 -11.80 -2.55
CA TYR A 532 -24.28 -10.51 -1.84
C TYR A 532 -25.62 -9.78 -2.07
N SER A 533 -26.67 -10.22 -1.37
CA SER A 533 -28.00 -9.58 -1.45
C SER A 533 -27.93 -8.16 -0.89
N SER A 534 -28.37 -7.23 -1.73
CA SER A 534 -28.61 -5.81 -1.47
C SER A 534 -29.37 -5.50 -0.17
N GLU A 535 -30.14 -6.47 0.33
CA GLU A 535 -31.01 -6.32 1.50
C GLU A 535 -30.25 -6.32 2.83
N LYS A 536 -28.95 -6.69 2.82
CA LYS A 536 -28.11 -6.78 4.02
C LYS A 536 -27.38 -5.48 4.41
N TYR A 537 -27.26 -4.48 3.53
CA TYR A 537 -26.54 -3.24 3.85
C TYR A 537 -27.44 -2.23 4.57
N LYS A 538 -27.53 -2.37 5.90
CA LYS A 538 -28.21 -1.41 6.80
C LYS A 538 -27.25 -0.63 7.69
N ASN A 539 -25.94 -0.84 7.56
CA ASN A 539 -24.97 -0.19 8.42
C ASN A 539 -24.77 1.28 8.04
N LYS A 540 -25.53 2.17 8.70
CA LYS A 540 -25.42 3.62 8.53
C LYS A 540 -24.11 4.21 9.07
N ARG A 541 -23.33 3.42 9.83
CA ARG A 541 -22.08 3.79 10.50
C ARG A 541 -20.83 3.48 9.68
N THR A 542 -20.98 2.83 8.53
CA THR A 542 -19.86 2.46 7.65
C THR A 542 -19.14 3.70 7.12
N ARG A 543 -17.82 3.71 7.32
CA ARG A 543 -16.86 4.71 6.82
C ARG A 543 -16.13 4.24 5.58
N SER A 544 -16.02 2.93 5.42
CA SER A 544 -15.26 2.37 4.31
C SER A 544 -15.88 1.10 3.79
N PHE A 545 -15.96 0.99 2.48
CA PHE A 545 -16.31 -0.24 1.79
C PHE A 545 -15.25 -0.53 0.73
N LEU A 546 -14.59 -1.68 0.85
CA LEU A 546 -13.54 -2.11 -0.09
C LEU A 546 -13.84 -3.50 -0.64
N TYR A 547 -13.68 -3.63 -1.95
CA TYR A 547 -13.78 -4.89 -2.66
C TYR A 547 -12.47 -5.20 -3.38
N PHE A 548 -11.88 -6.35 -3.05
CA PHE A 548 -10.65 -6.87 -3.66
C PHE A 548 -10.90 -8.10 -4.54
N GLY A 549 -12.16 -8.51 -4.70
CA GLY A 549 -12.48 -9.66 -5.54
C GLY A 549 -12.14 -9.43 -7.00
N LYS A 550 -11.84 -10.53 -7.71
CA LYS A 550 -11.61 -10.48 -9.14
C LYS A 550 -12.93 -10.26 -9.86
N SER A 551 -12.98 -9.25 -10.72
CA SER A 551 -14.02 -9.16 -11.76
C SER A 551 -13.84 -10.33 -12.70
N GLY A 552 -14.65 -11.37 -12.56
CA GLY A 552 -14.96 -12.21 -13.70
C GLY A 552 -15.59 -11.30 -14.75
N PHE A 553 -14.99 -11.20 -15.93
CA PHE A 553 -15.65 -10.63 -17.11
C PHE A 553 -16.81 -11.55 -17.54
N LEU A 554 -17.77 -11.78 -16.64
CA LEU A 554 -19.04 -12.41 -16.97
C LEU A 554 -19.82 -11.42 -17.82
N VAL A 555 -19.51 -11.44 -19.11
CA VAL A 555 -20.40 -11.02 -20.19
C VAL A 555 -21.55 -12.01 -20.20
N GLY A 556 -22.75 -11.54 -19.85
CA GLY A 556 -23.97 -12.32 -20.01
C GLY A 556 -25.12 -11.82 -19.16
N ARG A 557 -25.76 -10.72 -19.59
CA ARG A 557 -27.12 -10.20 -19.28
C ARG A 557 -27.66 -10.14 -17.83
N ASP A 558 -27.06 -10.80 -16.86
CA ASP A 558 -27.38 -10.74 -15.43
C ASP A 558 -26.10 -10.45 -14.63
N SER A 559 -25.41 -9.34 -14.93
CA SER A 559 -24.36 -8.86 -14.02
C SER A 559 -25.03 -8.64 -12.67
N GLU A 560 -24.68 -9.43 -11.66
CA GLU A 560 -25.17 -9.27 -10.28
C GLU A 560 -24.77 -7.88 -9.78
N THR A 561 -25.61 -6.88 -10.06
CA THR A 561 -25.41 -5.53 -9.60
C THR A 561 -25.62 -5.54 -8.09
N MET A 562 -24.61 -5.14 -7.33
CA MET A 562 -24.83 -4.76 -5.94
C MET A 562 -25.68 -3.49 -5.97
N LYS A 563 -27.00 -3.66 -5.83
CA LYS A 563 -27.93 -2.55 -5.61
C LYS A 563 -27.85 -2.24 -4.12
N ILE A 564 -27.60 -1.01 -3.73
CA ILE A 564 -28.01 -0.61 -2.38
C ILE A 564 -29.46 -0.16 -2.49
N GLY A 565 -30.30 -0.61 -1.55
CA GLY A 565 -31.73 -0.31 -1.55
C GLY A 565 -32.01 1.19 -1.72
N ARG A 566 -33.22 1.52 -2.18
CA ARG A 566 -33.70 2.90 -2.46
C ARG A 566 -33.57 3.87 -1.27
N ASP A 567 -33.28 3.38 -0.06
CA ASP A 567 -33.03 4.19 1.12
C ASP A 567 -31.66 4.86 1.05
N SER A 568 -31.60 5.97 0.31
CA SER A 568 -30.47 6.89 0.13
C SER A 568 -29.81 7.44 1.42
N GLU A 569 -30.26 7.02 2.60
CA GLU A 569 -29.72 7.41 3.90
C GLU A 569 -28.58 6.52 4.42
N THR A 570 -28.34 5.35 3.80
CA THR A 570 -27.53 4.29 4.42
C THR A 570 -26.02 4.47 4.38
N MET A 571 -25.47 5.49 3.71
CA MET A 571 -24.01 5.65 3.55
C MET A 571 -23.50 7.10 3.55
N LYS A 572 -24.23 8.05 4.15
CA LYS A 572 -23.81 9.47 4.18
C LYS A 572 -22.42 9.68 4.79
N LEU A 573 -22.06 8.80 5.72
CA LEU A 573 -20.84 8.78 6.52
C LEU A 573 -19.62 8.13 5.83
N LEU A 574 -19.78 7.60 4.62
CA LEU A 574 -18.74 6.90 3.88
C LEU A 574 -17.62 7.86 3.42
N ARG A 575 -16.37 7.52 3.73
CA ARG A 575 -15.13 8.23 3.34
C ARG A 575 -14.33 7.48 2.27
N VAL A 576 -14.29 6.16 2.32
CA VAL A 576 -13.52 5.32 1.39
C VAL A 576 -14.47 4.37 0.66
N LEU A 577 -14.45 4.44 -0.67
CA LEU A 577 -15.17 3.49 -1.51
C LEU A 577 -14.21 2.93 -2.55
N HIS A 578 -13.82 1.67 -2.41
CA HIS A 578 -13.00 0.95 -3.39
C HIS A 578 -13.83 -0.20 -3.96
N LEU A 579 -14.36 -0.03 -5.18
CA LEU A 579 -15.24 -1.01 -5.80
C LEU A 579 -14.49 -2.12 -6.54
N GLY A 580 -13.19 -1.96 -6.77
CA GLY A 580 -12.43 -2.84 -7.66
C GLY A 580 -13.19 -2.97 -8.98
N GLY A 581 -13.45 -4.21 -9.41
CA GLY A 581 -14.22 -4.52 -10.62
C GLY A 581 -15.74 -4.69 -10.43
N LEU A 582 -16.33 -4.27 -9.30
CA LEU A 582 -17.78 -4.34 -9.11
C LEU A 582 -18.52 -3.24 -9.87
N ARG A 583 -19.64 -3.63 -10.49
CA ARG A 583 -20.67 -2.69 -10.92
C ARG A 583 -21.61 -2.40 -9.76
N PHE A 584 -21.65 -1.13 -9.38
CA PHE A 584 -22.43 -0.61 -8.26
C PHE A 584 -23.52 0.31 -8.81
N HIS A 585 -24.77 0.18 -8.38
CA HIS A 585 -25.81 1.11 -8.81
C HIS A 585 -26.09 2.13 -7.72
N PHE A 586 -25.66 3.37 -7.93
CA PHE A 586 -26.07 4.48 -7.07
C PHE A 586 -27.54 4.80 -7.38
N ALA A 587 -28.46 4.36 -6.52
CA ALA A 587 -29.85 4.81 -6.60
C ALA A 587 -29.83 6.35 -6.53
N SER A 588 -30.26 6.97 -7.63
CA SER A 588 -30.21 8.39 -7.89
C SER A 588 -30.60 9.22 -6.66
N ASN A 589 -29.70 10.15 -6.27
CA ASN A 589 -29.77 11.15 -5.18
C ASN A 589 -29.08 10.80 -3.84
N GLY A 590 -28.40 9.65 -3.72
CA GLY A 590 -27.55 9.36 -2.55
C GLY A 590 -26.37 10.32 -2.41
N ASN A 591 -26.40 11.19 -1.39
CA ASN A 591 -25.32 12.14 -1.08
C ASN A 591 -24.18 11.41 -0.35
N LEU A 592 -23.23 10.81 -1.08
CA LEU A 592 -21.93 10.35 -0.54
C LEU A 592 -20.98 11.55 -0.34
N ILE A 593 -21.47 12.52 0.44
CA ILE A 593 -20.84 13.83 0.55
C ILE A 593 -19.54 13.77 1.34
N HIS A 594 -19.37 12.83 2.27
CA HIS A 594 -18.11 12.61 3.01
C HIS A 594 -17.03 11.84 2.25
N LEU A 595 -17.29 11.42 1.00
CA LEU A 595 -16.35 10.56 0.29
C LEU A 595 -15.04 11.30 -0.01
N ARG A 596 -13.92 10.71 0.40
CA ARG A 596 -12.55 11.23 0.25
C ARG A 596 -11.71 10.38 -0.68
N TYR A 597 -11.96 9.08 -0.77
CA TYR A 597 -11.33 8.17 -1.73
C TYR A 597 -12.39 7.42 -2.53
N LEU A 598 -12.27 7.47 -3.85
CA LEU A 598 -13.08 6.68 -4.78
C LEU A 598 -12.15 5.88 -5.69
N GLY A 599 -12.15 4.56 -5.51
CA GLY A 599 -11.47 3.59 -6.36
C GLY A 599 -12.47 2.85 -7.23
N ILE A 600 -12.41 3.02 -8.55
CA ILE A 600 -13.32 2.41 -9.51
C ILE A 600 -12.58 1.85 -10.71
N HIS A 601 -13.00 0.70 -11.22
CA HIS A 601 -12.42 0.19 -12.46
C HIS A 601 -12.75 1.11 -13.64
N GLY A 602 -11.74 1.46 -14.45
CA GLY A 602 -11.89 2.36 -15.60
C GLY A 602 -13.04 1.97 -16.56
N TYR A 603 -13.27 0.67 -16.76
CA TYR A 603 -14.39 0.18 -17.60
C TYR A 603 -15.78 0.66 -17.15
N TYR A 604 -15.99 0.86 -15.84
CA TYR A 604 -17.27 1.33 -15.31
C TYR A 604 -17.30 2.85 -15.09
N PHE A 605 -16.24 3.57 -15.44
CA PHE A 605 -16.08 4.98 -15.11
C PHE A 605 -17.21 5.85 -15.67
N SER A 606 -17.60 5.60 -16.92
CA SER A 606 -18.67 6.34 -17.61
C SER A 606 -20.02 6.28 -16.91
N TYR A 607 -20.33 5.15 -16.25
CA TYR A 607 -21.56 4.99 -15.46
C TYR A 607 -21.60 5.91 -14.22
N TYR A 608 -20.45 6.40 -13.76
CA TYR A 608 -20.32 7.16 -12.51
C TYR A 608 -20.01 8.64 -12.69
N LEU A 609 -19.77 9.12 -13.91
CA LEU A 609 -19.39 10.52 -14.20
C LEU A 609 -20.31 11.56 -13.52
N ALA A 610 -21.63 11.39 -13.68
CA ALA A 610 -22.61 12.31 -13.10
C ALA A 610 -22.60 12.29 -11.56
N PHE A 611 -22.22 11.17 -10.95
CA PHE A 611 -22.06 11.02 -9.51
C PHE A 611 -20.74 11.66 -9.03
N ILE A 612 -19.63 11.40 -9.72
CA ILE A 612 -18.29 11.90 -9.37
C ILE A 612 -18.28 13.43 -9.27
N SER A 613 -18.92 14.11 -10.22
CA SER A 613 -18.98 15.58 -10.26
C SER A 613 -19.64 16.24 -9.02
N LYS A 614 -20.28 15.45 -8.15
CA LYS A 614 -20.94 15.91 -6.91
C LYS A 614 -20.10 15.72 -5.65
N LEU A 615 -18.94 15.04 -5.73
CA LEU A 615 -18.15 14.59 -4.57
C LEU A 615 -17.14 15.64 -4.06
N ARG A 616 -17.63 16.70 -3.42
CA ARG A 616 -16.82 17.89 -3.10
C ARG A 616 -15.61 17.64 -2.19
N PHE A 617 -15.70 16.70 -1.26
CA PHE A 617 -14.58 16.35 -0.36
C PHE A 617 -13.68 15.26 -0.91
N LEU A 618 -13.87 14.84 -2.18
CA LEU A 618 -13.03 13.83 -2.79
C LEU A 618 -11.59 14.34 -2.85
N GLN A 619 -10.69 13.59 -2.24
CA GLN A 619 -9.25 13.85 -2.21
C GLN A 619 -8.53 12.98 -3.24
N THR A 620 -8.98 11.74 -3.44
CA THR A 620 -8.38 10.78 -4.38
C THR A 620 -9.44 10.18 -5.29
N LEU A 621 -9.25 10.34 -6.59
CA LEU A 621 -9.95 9.60 -7.64
C LEU A 621 -8.99 8.61 -8.27
N ASP A 622 -9.20 7.33 -7.99
CA ASP A 622 -8.39 6.22 -8.48
C ASP A 622 -9.21 5.37 -9.46
N ALA A 623 -9.03 5.67 -10.74
CA ALA A 623 -9.57 4.91 -11.85
C ALA A 623 -8.54 3.94 -12.46
N SER A 624 -7.45 3.65 -11.73
CA SER A 624 -6.45 2.68 -12.19
C SER A 624 -7.00 1.26 -12.12
N SER A 625 -6.59 0.43 -13.07
CA SER A 625 -6.90 -1.00 -13.09
C SER A 625 -5.60 -1.78 -13.08
N ASP A 626 -5.45 -2.67 -12.09
CA ASP A 626 -4.33 -3.61 -11.97
C ASP A 626 -4.29 -4.62 -13.12
N ALA A 627 -5.38 -4.71 -13.90
CA ALA A 627 -5.63 -5.80 -14.84
C ALA A 627 -5.98 -5.35 -16.26
N SER A 628 -6.44 -4.12 -16.49
CA SER A 628 -6.95 -3.70 -17.81
C SER A 628 -6.39 -2.34 -18.23
N GLY A 629 -6.00 -2.24 -19.50
CA GLY A 629 -5.57 -1.01 -20.13
C GLY A 629 -6.70 -0.08 -20.56
N HIS A 630 -7.88 -0.15 -19.92
CA HIS A 630 -9.05 0.59 -20.37
C HIS A 630 -8.81 2.11 -20.36
N ILE A 631 -9.26 2.78 -21.42
CA ILE A 631 -9.07 4.19 -21.67
C ILE A 631 -10.40 4.92 -21.45
N ILE A 632 -10.39 5.92 -20.59
CA ILE A 632 -11.54 6.80 -20.33
C ILE A 632 -11.55 7.86 -21.43
N SER A 633 -12.50 7.74 -22.36
CA SER A 633 -12.57 8.57 -23.56
C SER A 633 -13.56 9.73 -23.42
N GLU A 634 -14.37 9.71 -22.36
CA GLU A 634 -15.38 10.72 -22.07
C GLU A 634 -14.78 12.00 -21.50
N THR A 635 -15.48 13.12 -21.70
CA THR A 635 -15.16 14.36 -20.98
C THR A 635 -15.49 14.22 -19.49
N VAL A 636 -14.52 14.54 -18.64
CA VAL A 636 -14.61 14.41 -17.19
C VAL A 636 -14.50 15.80 -16.55
N ASP A 637 -15.59 16.28 -15.94
CA ASP A 637 -15.60 17.58 -15.25
C ASP A 637 -15.38 17.44 -13.75
N LEU A 638 -14.16 17.80 -13.31
CA LEU A 638 -13.74 17.78 -11.92
C LEU A 638 -13.63 19.19 -11.31
N ARG A 639 -14.07 20.24 -12.00
CA ARG A 639 -13.89 21.64 -11.55
C ARG A 639 -14.53 21.96 -10.20
N LYS A 640 -15.55 21.19 -9.82
CA LYS A 640 -16.26 21.34 -8.53
C LYS A 640 -15.57 20.62 -7.37
N LEU A 641 -14.52 19.83 -7.63
CA LEU A 641 -13.85 19.01 -6.62
C LEU A 641 -12.64 19.76 -6.05
N THR A 642 -12.91 20.70 -5.15
CA THR A 642 -11.88 21.60 -4.60
C THR A 642 -10.89 20.91 -3.67
N SER A 643 -11.30 19.81 -3.02
CA SER A 643 -10.44 19.04 -2.12
C SER A 643 -9.55 18.01 -2.82
N LEU A 644 -9.63 17.94 -4.16
CA LEU A 644 -8.96 16.91 -4.97
C LEU A 644 -7.44 17.10 -4.97
N ARG A 645 -6.74 16.00 -4.70
CA ARG A 645 -5.27 15.94 -4.58
C ARG A 645 -4.66 14.93 -5.54
N HIS A 646 -5.35 13.82 -5.80
CA HIS A 646 -4.82 12.74 -6.61
C HIS A 646 -5.85 12.29 -7.65
N VAL A 647 -5.45 12.32 -8.92
CA VAL A 647 -6.21 11.78 -10.05
C VAL A 647 -5.33 10.76 -10.75
N ILE A 648 -5.77 9.50 -10.75
CA ILE A 648 -5.01 8.36 -11.26
C ILE A 648 -5.92 7.57 -12.19
N GLY A 649 -5.52 7.35 -13.43
CA GLY A 649 -6.32 6.62 -14.41
C GLY A 649 -5.92 6.98 -15.83
N LYS A 650 -6.44 6.27 -16.83
CA LYS A 650 -6.08 6.50 -18.23
C LYS A 650 -7.08 7.45 -18.90
N PHE A 651 -6.91 8.76 -18.70
CA PHE A 651 -7.83 9.79 -19.19
C PHE A 651 -7.40 10.28 -20.59
N PHE A 652 -8.06 9.76 -21.62
CA PHE A 652 -7.87 10.22 -23.00
C PHE A 652 -8.81 11.36 -23.35
N GLY A 653 -10.07 11.28 -22.90
CA GLY A 653 -11.05 12.34 -23.05
C GLY A 653 -10.65 13.61 -22.29
N GLU A 654 -11.37 14.70 -22.55
CA GLU A 654 -11.06 15.99 -21.96
C GLU A 654 -11.29 15.99 -20.44
N LEU A 655 -10.24 16.29 -19.68
CA LEU A 655 -10.26 16.37 -18.22
C LEU A 655 -10.27 17.83 -17.78
N LEU A 656 -11.40 18.30 -17.24
CA LEU A 656 -11.55 19.67 -16.76
C LEU A 656 -11.24 19.73 -15.27
N ILE A 657 -10.16 20.41 -14.90
CA ILE A 657 -9.72 20.58 -13.52
C ILE A 657 -9.96 22.03 -13.09
N GLY A 658 -10.44 22.22 -11.86
CA GLY A 658 -10.77 23.55 -11.33
C GLY A 658 -9.55 24.23 -10.70
N ASP A 659 -9.54 25.56 -10.77
CA ASP A 659 -8.47 26.43 -10.27
C ASP A 659 -8.21 26.28 -8.75
N ALA A 660 -9.20 25.81 -7.99
CA ALA A 660 -9.11 25.60 -6.54
C ALA A 660 -8.66 24.17 -6.13
N ALA A 661 -8.34 23.30 -7.08
CA ALA A 661 -7.90 21.95 -6.78
C ALA A 661 -6.47 21.95 -6.22
N ASN A 662 -6.27 21.32 -5.05
CA ASN A 662 -4.95 21.16 -4.45
C ASN A 662 -4.22 19.92 -5.01
N LEU A 663 -4.14 19.85 -6.34
CA LEU A 663 -3.69 18.66 -7.05
C LEU A 663 -2.18 18.42 -6.86
N GLN A 664 -1.83 17.26 -6.33
CA GLN A 664 -0.46 16.79 -6.12
C GLN A 664 -0.05 15.70 -7.12
N THR A 665 -0.99 14.88 -7.56
CA THR A 665 -0.76 13.77 -8.49
C THR A 665 -1.76 13.81 -9.63
N LEU A 666 -1.26 13.81 -10.86
CA LEU A 666 -2.05 13.66 -12.08
C LEU A 666 -1.37 12.61 -12.96
N ARG A 667 -1.92 11.39 -12.97
CA ARG A 667 -1.33 10.30 -13.74
C ARG A 667 -2.18 9.92 -14.94
N SER A 668 -1.55 9.86 -16.10
CA SER A 668 -2.05 9.38 -17.39
C SER A 668 -3.18 10.23 -18.00
N ILE A 669 -2.92 11.54 -18.15
CA ILE A 669 -3.73 12.49 -18.95
C ILE A 669 -3.25 12.54 -20.41
N SER A 670 -4.15 12.75 -21.38
CA SER A 670 -3.77 12.99 -22.79
C SER A 670 -3.06 14.34 -22.99
N SER A 671 -2.22 14.43 -24.02
CA SER A 671 -1.52 15.66 -24.40
C SER A 671 -2.51 16.78 -24.74
N ASP A 672 -3.55 16.47 -25.53
CA ASP A 672 -4.65 17.36 -25.89
C ASP A 672 -5.34 17.96 -24.66
N SER A 673 -5.67 17.12 -23.68
CA SER A 673 -6.32 17.59 -22.46
C SER A 673 -5.37 18.39 -21.58
N TRP A 674 -4.09 18.01 -21.51
CA TRP A 674 -3.07 18.73 -20.75
C TRP A 674 -2.92 20.17 -21.25
N ASN A 675 -2.77 20.35 -22.56
CA ASN A 675 -2.55 21.66 -23.17
C ASN A 675 -3.72 22.64 -22.99
N LYS A 676 -4.92 22.14 -22.68
CA LYS A 676 -6.10 22.97 -22.36
C LYS A 676 -6.17 23.42 -20.90
N LEU A 677 -5.35 22.87 -20.02
CA LEU A 677 -5.33 23.23 -18.60
C LEU A 677 -4.60 24.55 -18.37
N LYS A 678 -4.93 25.21 -17.25
CA LYS A 678 -4.16 26.34 -16.74
C LYS A 678 -3.01 25.84 -15.85
N HIS A 679 -1.94 25.40 -16.50
CA HIS A 679 -0.73 24.82 -15.91
C HIS A 679 -0.19 25.60 -14.68
N GLU A 680 -0.23 26.94 -14.75
CA GLU A 680 0.25 27.85 -13.69
C GLU A 680 -0.52 27.78 -12.38
N LEU A 681 -1.73 27.21 -12.39
CA LEU A 681 -2.55 27.03 -11.19
C LEU A 681 -2.25 25.70 -10.48
N LEU A 682 -1.58 24.76 -11.15
CA LEU A 682 -1.22 23.44 -10.62
C LEU A 682 0.09 23.49 -9.82
N ILE A 683 0.25 24.51 -8.97
CA ILE A 683 1.50 24.79 -8.24
C ILE A 683 1.91 23.69 -7.26
N ASN A 684 0.97 22.88 -6.80
CA ASN A 684 1.21 21.80 -5.83
C ASN A 684 1.48 20.44 -6.49
N LEU A 685 1.48 20.38 -7.84
CA LEU A 685 1.68 19.15 -8.59
C LEU A 685 3.11 18.65 -8.43
N ARG A 686 3.25 17.40 -7.98
CA ARG A 686 4.52 16.73 -7.68
C ARG A 686 4.78 15.52 -8.58
N ASP A 687 3.73 14.87 -9.07
CA ASP A 687 3.80 13.70 -9.95
C ASP A 687 2.85 13.89 -11.14
N LEU A 688 3.43 13.99 -12.33
CA LEU A 688 2.72 14.16 -13.60
C LEU A 688 3.08 13.01 -14.55
N GLU A 689 2.06 12.35 -15.09
CA GLU A 689 2.20 11.44 -16.22
C GLU A 689 1.27 11.88 -17.35
N ILE A 690 1.85 12.22 -18.51
CA ILE A 690 1.12 12.47 -19.76
C ILE A 690 1.27 11.21 -20.60
N TYR A 691 0.15 10.69 -21.08
CA TYR A 691 0.10 9.46 -21.87
C TYR A 691 -0.64 9.67 -23.18
N GLU A 692 0.03 9.42 -24.31
CA GLU A 692 -0.55 9.53 -25.64
C GLU A 692 -1.02 8.18 -26.18
N TYR A 693 -2.27 8.16 -26.65
CA TYR A 693 -2.94 6.97 -27.17
C TYR A 693 -3.19 7.05 -28.69
N SER A 694 -3.11 8.23 -29.29
CA SER A 694 -3.50 8.48 -30.68
C SER A 694 -2.50 7.89 -31.68
N THR A 695 -2.99 6.98 -32.53
CA THR A 695 -2.23 6.46 -33.68
C THR A 695 -2.29 7.37 -34.91
N SER A 696 -3.23 8.33 -34.95
CA SER A 696 -3.36 9.27 -36.07
C SER A 696 -2.41 10.46 -35.90
N GLU A 697 -1.51 10.67 -36.86
CA GLU A 697 -0.55 11.79 -36.86
C GLU A 697 -1.24 13.16 -36.84
N GLU A 698 -2.42 13.29 -37.47
CA GLU A 698 -3.19 14.54 -37.59
C GLU A 698 -3.75 15.10 -36.25
N ARG A 699 -3.76 14.31 -35.17
CA ARG A 699 -4.26 14.72 -33.84
C ARG A 699 -3.17 14.86 -32.78
N ARG A 700 -1.89 14.78 -33.14
CA ARG A 700 -0.82 14.86 -32.16
C ARG A 700 -0.55 16.31 -31.79
N VAL A 701 -0.97 16.73 -30.60
CA VAL A 701 -0.60 18.04 -30.06
C VAL A 701 0.71 17.90 -29.29
N PRO A 702 1.75 18.69 -29.61
CA PRO A 702 3.03 18.58 -28.93
C PRO A 702 2.90 19.01 -27.46
N VAL A 703 3.72 18.43 -26.60
CA VAL A 703 3.81 18.85 -25.20
C VAL A 703 4.89 19.93 -25.09
N SER A 704 4.48 21.14 -24.70
CA SER A 704 5.40 22.26 -24.56
C SER A 704 6.21 22.18 -23.26
N TRP A 705 7.55 22.18 -23.34
CA TRP A 705 8.41 22.26 -22.16
C TRP A 705 8.19 23.52 -21.34
N ALA A 706 7.85 24.64 -21.98
CA ALA A 706 7.54 25.89 -21.29
C ALA A 706 6.32 25.77 -20.35
N SER A 707 5.39 24.84 -20.64
CA SER A 707 4.27 24.55 -19.74
C SER A 707 4.73 23.81 -18.48
N LEU A 708 5.72 22.93 -18.62
CA LEU A 708 6.26 22.09 -17.55
C LEU A 708 7.21 22.87 -16.63
N THR A 709 7.93 23.86 -17.13
CA THR A 709 8.83 24.72 -16.32
C THR A 709 8.07 25.59 -15.30
N LYS A 710 6.78 25.86 -15.54
CA LYS A 710 5.91 26.56 -14.58
C LYS A 710 5.65 25.74 -13.31
N LEU A 711 5.84 24.43 -13.35
CA LEU A 711 5.55 23.50 -12.25
C LEU A 711 6.75 23.39 -11.28
N ARG A 712 6.91 24.40 -10.43
CA ARG A 712 8.09 24.53 -9.52
C ARG A 712 8.23 23.43 -8.46
N ASN A 713 7.18 22.67 -8.20
CA ASN A 713 7.17 21.59 -7.21
C ASN A 713 7.17 20.19 -7.83
N LEU A 714 7.26 20.09 -9.16
CA LEU A 714 7.22 18.81 -9.86
C LEU A 714 8.48 17.99 -9.55
N ARG A 715 8.30 16.77 -9.05
CA ARG A 715 9.38 15.85 -8.68
C ARG A 715 9.49 14.68 -9.64
N VAL A 716 8.37 14.24 -10.20
CA VAL A 716 8.31 13.11 -11.13
C VAL A 716 7.55 13.55 -12.38
N LEU A 717 8.22 13.40 -13.53
CA LEU A 717 7.62 13.58 -14.84
C LEU A 717 7.71 12.27 -15.62
N LYS A 718 6.59 11.85 -16.19
CA LYS A 718 6.51 10.72 -17.12
C LYS A 718 5.80 11.18 -18.39
N LEU A 719 6.46 11.08 -19.53
CA LEU A 719 5.84 11.27 -20.85
C LEU A 719 5.89 9.92 -21.55
N ARG A 720 4.74 9.41 -21.95
CA ARG A 720 4.63 8.07 -22.51
C ARG A 720 3.76 8.08 -23.75
N ALA A 721 4.24 7.48 -24.82
CA ALA A 721 3.44 7.15 -25.98
C ALA A 721 3.21 5.64 -26.04
N LYS A 722 2.08 5.22 -26.60
CA LYS A 722 1.84 3.83 -26.96
C LYS A 722 2.88 3.38 -27.99
N CYS A 723 3.32 2.12 -27.93
CA CYS A 723 4.26 1.55 -28.90
C CYS A 723 3.79 1.79 -30.36
N GLY A 724 4.68 2.30 -31.21
CA GLY A 724 4.38 2.73 -32.59
C GLY A 724 3.80 4.14 -32.72
N VAL A 725 3.62 4.86 -31.62
CA VAL A 725 3.27 6.28 -31.57
C VAL A 725 4.45 7.06 -31.02
N TYR A 726 4.74 8.21 -31.63
CA TYR A 726 5.74 9.14 -31.13
C TYR A 726 5.07 10.41 -30.59
N LEU A 727 5.39 10.75 -29.35
CA LEU A 727 5.07 12.05 -28.77
C LEU A 727 6.12 13.08 -29.22
N TRP A 728 5.63 14.20 -29.75
CA TRP A 728 6.45 15.34 -30.13
C TRP A 728 6.59 16.28 -28.93
N LEU A 729 7.82 16.69 -28.65
CA LEU A 729 8.07 17.85 -27.79
C LEU A 729 8.44 19.03 -28.68
N GLU A 730 7.91 20.22 -28.35
CA GLU A 730 8.30 21.45 -29.06
C GLU A 730 9.81 21.70 -28.93
N SER A 731 10.43 22.18 -30.02
CA SER A 731 11.87 22.49 -30.14
C SER A 731 12.41 23.26 -28.92
N GLU A 732 13.53 22.79 -28.39
CA GLU A 732 14.24 23.36 -27.23
C GLU A 732 14.86 24.74 -27.50
N GLU A 733 14.83 25.25 -28.74
CA GLU A 733 15.33 26.58 -29.08
C GLU A 733 14.60 27.70 -28.32
N ALA A 734 13.34 27.48 -27.93
CA ALA A 734 12.59 28.39 -27.05
C ALA A 734 13.00 28.31 -25.56
N VAL A 735 13.74 27.27 -25.15
CA VAL A 735 14.12 26.98 -23.76
C VAL A 735 15.61 27.27 -23.50
N ARG A 736 16.42 27.45 -24.56
CA ARG A 736 17.84 27.88 -24.47
C ARG A 736 18.03 29.18 -23.68
N SER A 737 16.99 30.00 -23.53
CA SER A 737 17.00 31.27 -22.78
C SER A 737 16.53 31.19 -21.32
N MET A 738 16.21 30.00 -20.78
CA MET A 738 15.72 29.85 -19.40
C MET A 738 16.83 29.40 -18.44
N ASP A 739 17.20 30.28 -17.52
CA ASP A 739 18.31 30.05 -16.56
C ASP A 739 18.07 28.94 -15.53
N VAL A 740 16.81 28.50 -15.29
CA VAL A 740 16.50 27.41 -14.34
C VAL A 740 15.28 26.60 -14.78
N ILE A 741 15.50 25.37 -15.23
CA ILE A 741 14.45 24.40 -15.59
C ILE A 741 14.13 23.55 -14.35
N SER A 742 12.88 23.64 -13.86
CA SER A 742 12.26 22.79 -12.82
C SER A 742 13.22 22.25 -11.74
N PRO A 743 13.68 23.09 -10.79
CA PRO A 743 14.76 22.74 -9.86
C PRO A 743 14.41 21.61 -8.88
N SER A 744 13.13 21.23 -8.80
CA SER A 744 12.62 20.16 -7.95
C SER A 744 12.61 18.77 -8.59
N LEU A 745 12.88 18.65 -9.89
CA LEU A 745 12.67 17.40 -10.62
C LEU A 745 13.70 16.34 -10.22
N GLU A 746 13.22 15.24 -9.65
CA GLU A 746 14.03 14.11 -9.18
C GLU A 746 14.07 12.98 -10.21
N SER A 747 13.03 12.88 -11.06
CA SER A 747 12.82 11.76 -11.97
C SER A 747 12.18 12.17 -13.27
N VAL A 748 12.77 11.73 -14.38
CA VAL A 748 12.19 11.83 -15.72
C VAL A 748 12.08 10.42 -16.33
N THR A 749 10.95 10.13 -16.97
CA THR A 749 10.75 8.91 -17.74
C THR A 749 10.07 9.25 -19.04
N LEU A 750 10.75 8.99 -20.15
CA LEU A 750 10.30 9.27 -21.50
C LEU A 750 10.18 7.95 -22.24
N VAL A 751 9.00 7.67 -22.77
CA VAL A 751 8.72 6.42 -23.50
C VAL A 751 8.09 6.78 -24.84
N GLY A 752 8.68 6.33 -25.95
CA GLY A 752 8.15 6.61 -27.29
C GLY A 752 8.19 8.10 -27.65
N ILE A 753 9.30 8.78 -27.35
CA ILE A 753 9.50 10.20 -27.68
C ILE A 753 10.42 10.32 -28.89
N THR A 754 10.14 11.27 -29.79
CA THR A 754 11.07 11.67 -30.85
C THR A 754 11.77 12.97 -30.47
N PHE A 755 13.09 12.98 -30.54
CA PHE A 755 13.93 14.14 -30.32
C PHE A 755 14.51 14.65 -31.65
N GLU A 756 14.49 15.97 -31.84
CA GLU A 756 15.12 16.65 -32.97
C GLU A 756 16.61 16.95 -32.70
N GLU A 757 16.95 17.21 -31.43
CA GLU A 757 18.31 17.50 -30.95
C GLU A 757 18.75 16.48 -29.88
N ASP A 758 20.04 16.47 -29.54
CA ASP A 758 20.56 15.67 -28.43
C ASP A 758 19.90 16.12 -27.11
N PRO A 759 19.15 15.24 -26.41
CA PRO A 759 18.45 15.61 -25.19
C PRO A 759 19.37 15.66 -23.95
N MET A 760 20.60 15.15 -24.02
CA MET A 760 21.50 15.07 -22.86
C MET A 760 21.92 16.45 -22.32
N PRO A 761 22.35 17.41 -23.16
CA PRO A 761 22.63 18.80 -22.75
C PRO A 761 21.48 19.50 -22.01
N PHE A 762 20.23 19.11 -22.30
CA PHE A 762 19.06 19.64 -21.61
C PHE A 762 18.90 19.01 -20.22
N PHE A 763 18.87 17.68 -20.13
CA PHE A 763 18.63 17.00 -18.85
C PHE A 763 19.75 17.20 -17.83
N GLN A 764 21.00 17.37 -18.29
CA GLN A 764 22.14 17.60 -17.39
C GLN A 764 22.07 18.93 -16.62
N LYS A 765 21.28 19.91 -17.11
CA LYS A 765 21.04 21.20 -16.41
C LYS A 765 20.13 21.06 -15.20
N MET A 766 19.49 19.91 -14.99
CA MET A 766 18.56 19.70 -13.87
C MET A 766 19.34 19.33 -12.58
N PRO A 767 19.37 20.21 -11.55
CA PRO A 767 20.29 20.07 -10.43
C PRO A 767 19.94 18.93 -9.46
N ARG A 768 18.68 18.48 -9.45
CA ARG A 768 18.16 17.43 -8.54
C ARG A 768 17.82 16.12 -9.23
N LEU A 769 18.12 15.98 -10.52
CA LEU A 769 17.74 14.80 -11.28
C LEU A 769 18.53 13.58 -10.79
N GLU A 770 17.83 12.64 -10.15
CA GLU A 770 18.42 11.39 -9.64
C GLU A 770 18.18 10.23 -10.60
N GLY A 771 17.18 10.29 -11.48
CA GLY A 771 17.09 9.26 -12.50
C GLY A 771 16.37 9.66 -13.77
N LEU A 772 16.96 9.21 -14.87
CA LEU A 772 16.53 9.44 -16.23
C LEU A 772 16.29 8.07 -16.89
N ILE A 773 15.12 7.90 -17.50
CA ILE A 773 14.75 6.71 -18.25
C ILE A 773 14.28 7.18 -19.62
N LEU A 774 14.99 6.78 -20.66
CA LEU A 774 14.60 6.93 -22.06
C LEU A 774 14.30 5.53 -22.59
N GLU A 775 13.08 5.29 -23.06
CA GLU A 775 12.63 3.96 -23.48
C GLU A 775 11.92 4.03 -24.84
N ASN A 776 12.35 3.23 -25.82
CA ASN A 776 11.83 3.29 -27.19
C ASN A 776 11.82 4.72 -27.77
N CYS A 777 12.82 5.53 -27.46
CA CYS A 777 12.90 6.90 -27.97
C CYS A 777 13.68 6.94 -29.29
N HIS A 778 13.38 7.92 -30.14
CA HIS A 778 14.03 8.12 -31.44
C HIS A 778 14.77 9.46 -31.46
N TYR A 779 15.96 9.48 -32.05
CA TYR A 779 16.74 10.69 -32.30
C TYR A 779 17.45 10.56 -33.64
N SER A 780 17.25 11.54 -34.53
CA SER A 780 17.76 11.50 -35.91
C SER A 780 19.22 11.90 -36.05
N GLY A 781 19.83 12.57 -35.06
CA GLY A 781 21.18 13.09 -35.17
C GLY A 781 22.30 12.07 -34.92
N GLY A 782 21.97 10.81 -34.60
CA GLY A 782 22.90 9.68 -34.52
C GLY A 782 23.92 9.70 -33.38
N LYS A 783 24.29 10.88 -32.85
CA LYS A 783 25.29 11.06 -31.80
C LYS A 783 24.72 11.81 -30.59
N MET A 784 24.86 11.23 -29.41
CA MET A 784 24.56 11.87 -28.13
C MET A 784 25.81 12.04 -27.29
N SER A 785 25.86 13.12 -26.49
CA SER A 785 27.02 13.51 -25.70
C SER A 785 26.64 13.96 -24.29
N VAL A 786 27.40 13.52 -23.30
CA VAL A 786 27.29 14.00 -21.92
C VAL A 786 28.58 14.71 -21.54
N SER A 787 28.48 16.00 -21.22
CA SER A 787 29.65 16.84 -20.93
C SER A 787 30.30 16.52 -19.58
N GLU A 788 31.53 16.99 -19.41
CA GLU A 788 32.24 17.08 -18.14
C GLU A 788 31.34 17.76 -17.11
N GLN A 789 31.29 17.17 -15.90
CA GLN A 789 30.40 17.60 -14.80
C GLN A 789 28.90 17.54 -15.10
N GLY A 790 28.48 16.99 -16.26
CA GLY A 790 27.08 16.74 -16.57
C GLY A 790 26.45 15.82 -15.53
N PHE A 791 25.21 16.11 -15.13
CA PHE A 791 24.42 15.31 -14.19
C PHE A 791 25.04 15.12 -12.79
N GLY A 792 25.10 16.20 -12.00
CA GLY A 792 25.72 16.16 -10.66
C GLY A 792 25.08 15.23 -9.61
N ARG A 793 23.84 14.74 -9.79
CA ARG A 793 23.15 13.85 -8.82
C ARG A 793 22.56 12.57 -9.43
N LEU A 794 22.80 12.32 -10.71
CA LEU A 794 22.16 11.20 -11.40
C LEU A 794 22.68 9.88 -10.84
N ARG A 795 21.73 9.05 -10.42
CA ARG A 795 21.94 7.73 -9.81
C ARG A 795 21.65 6.59 -10.76
N LYS A 796 20.65 6.78 -11.62
CA LYS A 796 20.13 5.77 -12.53
C LYS A 796 19.92 6.37 -13.91
N LEU A 797 20.58 5.80 -14.89
CA LEU A 797 20.36 6.08 -16.30
C LEU A 797 19.92 4.79 -16.98
N CYS A 798 18.68 4.76 -17.48
CA CYS A 798 18.22 3.72 -18.39
C CYS A 798 18.06 4.31 -19.77
N PHE A 799 18.66 3.65 -20.74
CA PHE A 799 18.82 4.17 -22.07
C PHE A 799 18.43 3.09 -23.08
N PHE A 800 17.25 3.24 -23.67
CA PHE A 800 16.75 2.38 -24.73
C PHE A 800 16.27 3.22 -25.91
N MET A 801 17.14 3.36 -26.91
CA MET A 801 16.91 4.12 -28.14
C MET A 801 16.69 3.18 -29.32
N GLU A 802 15.83 3.60 -30.26
CA GLU A 802 15.59 2.84 -31.49
C GLU A 802 16.73 2.97 -32.50
N SER A 803 17.34 4.16 -32.58
CA SER A 803 18.45 4.50 -33.47
C SER A 803 19.46 5.39 -32.75
N LEU A 804 20.69 4.91 -32.60
CA LEU A 804 21.82 5.70 -32.11
C LEU A 804 23.12 5.07 -32.63
N ASP A 805 23.98 5.89 -33.22
CA ASP A 805 25.26 5.46 -33.79
C ASP A 805 26.41 5.64 -32.79
N GLU A 806 26.39 6.73 -32.01
CA GLU A 806 27.45 7.05 -31.06
C GLU A 806 26.89 7.63 -29.74
N LEU A 807 27.38 7.11 -28.61
CA LEU A 807 27.16 7.70 -27.28
C LEU A 807 28.52 8.05 -26.68
N GLN A 808 28.74 9.34 -26.43
CA GLN A 808 29.96 9.86 -25.82
C GLN A 808 29.67 10.38 -24.41
N ILE A 809 30.37 9.86 -23.41
CA ILE A 809 30.29 10.31 -22.02
C ILE A 809 31.70 10.72 -21.59
N GLU A 810 31.85 11.97 -21.13
CA GLU A 810 33.16 12.48 -20.70
C GLU A 810 33.58 11.97 -19.31
N GLU A 811 34.87 12.01 -19.01
CA GLU A 811 35.51 11.29 -17.90
C GLU A 811 34.93 11.65 -16.52
N GLU A 812 34.51 12.90 -16.31
CA GLU A 812 33.96 13.42 -15.04
C GLU A 812 32.41 13.44 -14.97
N ALA A 813 31.69 12.96 -15.98
CA ALA A 813 30.22 13.02 -16.03
C ALA A 813 29.51 12.06 -15.05
N MET A 814 28.38 12.43 -14.44
CA MET A 814 27.59 11.53 -13.58
C MET A 814 28.41 10.89 -12.43
N PRO A 815 28.98 11.67 -11.49
CA PRO A 815 29.86 11.17 -10.44
C PRO A 815 29.17 10.24 -9.41
N HIS A 816 27.83 10.21 -9.38
CA HIS A 816 27.05 9.44 -8.41
C HIS A 816 26.22 8.30 -9.05
N LEU A 817 26.55 7.92 -10.29
CA LEU A 817 25.83 6.87 -11.02
C LEU A 817 26.06 5.51 -10.36
N ILE A 818 24.97 4.77 -10.14
CA ILE A 818 24.98 3.44 -9.53
C ILE A 818 24.47 2.39 -10.52
N GLU A 819 23.56 2.78 -11.41
CA GLU A 819 22.93 1.88 -12.37
C GLU A 819 22.93 2.54 -13.76
N LEU A 820 23.61 1.90 -14.70
CA LEU A 820 23.60 2.25 -16.11
C LEU A 820 23.05 1.05 -16.90
N LEU A 821 21.92 1.22 -17.57
CA LEU A 821 21.35 0.19 -18.43
C LEU A 821 21.30 0.75 -19.85
N ILE A 822 22.00 0.12 -20.79
CA ILE A 822 22.02 0.51 -22.19
C ILE A 822 21.45 -0.63 -23.01
N ILE A 823 20.34 -0.36 -23.68
CA ILE A 823 19.68 -1.27 -24.61
C ILE A 823 19.60 -0.54 -25.94
N SER A 824 19.97 -1.20 -27.04
CA SER A 824 19.82 -0.67 -28.40
C SER A 824 19.39 -1.80 -29.30
N LYS A 825 18.54 -1.51 -30.30
CA LYS A 825 18.16 -2.48 -31.33
C LYS A 825 19.38 -2.96 -32.13
N GLU A 826 20.41 -2.11 -32.27
CA GLU A 826 21.67 -2.40 -32.98
C GLU A 826 22.89 -2.25 -32.07
N LEU A 827 22.88 -2.91 -30.91
CA LEU A 827 23.93 -2.75 -29.89
C LEU A 827 25.36 -3.03 -30.43
N GLU A 828 25.50 -3.95 -31.40
CA GLU A 828 26.79 -4.29 -32.03
C GLU A 828 27.37 -3.17 -32.91
N LYS A 829 26.53 -2.24 -33.39
CA LYS A 829 26.95 -1.10 -34.23
C LYS A 829 27.11 0.20 -33.44
N LEU A 830 26.59 0.24 -32.21
CA LEU A 830 26.66 1.43 -31.36
C LEU A 830 28.09 1.66 -30.87
N LYS A 831 28.67 2.80 -31.23
CA LYS A 831 29.97 3.24 -30.74
C LYS A 831 29.82 3.87 -29.34
N LEU A 832 30.25 3.12 -28.33
CA LEU A 832 30.22 3.54 -26.93
C LEU A 832 31.57 4.12 -26.49
N ILE A 833 31.64 5.43 -26.29
CA ILE A 833 32.79 6.12 -25.68
C ILE A 833 32.40 6.45 -24.25
N ILE A 834 32.69 5.52 -23.33
CA ILE A 834 32.32 5.62 -21.90
C ILE A 834 33.53 5.45 -20.98
N PRO A 835 33.62 6.26 -19.90
CA PRO A 835 34.69 6.17 -18.91
C PRO A 835 34.75 4.79 -18.27
N ASN A 836 35.97 4.31 -17.98
CA ASN A 836 36.17 2.99 -17.38
C ASN A 836 35.42 2.82 -16.05
N ARG A 837 35.32 3.90 -15.24
CA ARG A 837 34.55 3.88 -13.98
C ARG A 837 33.07 3.54 -14.16
N LEU A 838 32.47 3.89 -15.30
CA LEU A 838 31.06 3.65 -15.57
C LEU A 838 30.79 2.27 -16.15
N ARG A 839 31.81 1.63 -16.76
CA ARG A 839 31.68 0.27 -17.31
C ARG A 839 31.34 -0.76 -16.23
N ALA A 840 31.82 -0.57 -15.01
CA ALA A 840 31.50 -1.45 -13.88
C ALA A 840 30.01 -1.38 -13.44
N CYS A 841 29.33 -0.28 -13.73
CA CYS A 841 27.91 -0.07 -13.41
C CYS A 841 26.98 -0.38 -14.59
N MET A 842 27.55 -0.69 -15.76
CA MET A 842 26.82 -0.96 -16.99
C MET A 842 26.26 -2.39 -17.00
N ARG A 843 24.98 -2.51 -17.34
CA ARG A 843 24.30 -3.79 -17.55
C ARG A 843 23.73 -3.87 -18.95
#